data_AF-E9SCG2-F1
#
_entry.id   AF-E9SCG2-F1
#
_cell.length_a   1.000
_cell.length_b   1.000
_cell.length_c   1.000
_cell.angle_alpha   90.00
_cell.angle_beta   90.00
_cell.angle_gamma   90.00
#
_symmetry.space_group_name_H-M   'P 1'
#
loop_
_entity.id
_entity.type
_entity.pdbx_description
1 polymer ?
#
loop_
_entity_poly.entity_id
_entity_poly.type
_entity_poly.pdbx_seq_one_letter_code
_entity_poly.pdbx_strand_id
1 'polypeptide(L)'
;MKTKKIISALTALMLTASMMAGCGEKPADDKTSEADSSTANTTTAKEEKSDDSAEEKPADEDTTSSDDDVTDDETTTAQFIELTGGQDGMVDNMKLVSLKDISRSSANSKNSENSRVSASAEVKARKWSDKKAEDKKKLTLMVYMVGSDLESKQNSMAGTQDILEMIKSGLDDKDVNLVLYCGGAKTWWLNGFPTGKNAYIEYKTNGADLTADGKKGINIYETDRKNMGESDTFSAFLKDVPEKYPADDYALICWDHGGGPVIGYGSDELNTDAKTGGGDSLTMSEMKKALEASPFKSKKLAFIGFDACLMSSLEIADMCQPYADYLVASADTEPGCGWNYEFLGGVKGTSKAKDIGSSIVKTYFDFLSDPSISPYIKSATLGVFDLSKTDSVKSAMGGVCKAMKAEIDNGDAANYKKFLDGAYSYSGYDLADLATMADSLSGAYSGETKKLKSALGDMLVEGSTTIKGTCGLSVYFPLTNSAADYNASKILYSIGGYDLITTDPIDNDYKALMEALYPAEGGSKPDSSSSKPEESSSKAESSSKKEENSSKAESSSKKEESSSKAESSSKKEESSSKAESSSKKEESSSKAESSSKKEESSSKAESSSKKEDSSSKADDSSKPDSSKPTEKSIYDELDIEVVPKGGKSSNKKYKDDGYAYAQLTDEQMKEMRGVYFTILTNVGFEGKEKAWAPRLLYVPAEVDKNGIVKMDLDPVSIGVVSDKQAEPISCLTKFMGNGNYRSAGVLCADQELSDERMNVVIESSVDSKGTASITGLTSNNTTSGGLPVASKDEIDLSEWMSFSSPFSGFEPNEKTPRKHYSELEATVYGGEFMAVGESFDVKAFHFSEMPAEYAVQMSIFTLDGKEYCSNIGSFEFKDSTLDKLTEEKTDNGVLKFAIVGDHAELVKYESKNKDKDGKIEVPAKVGGKAVTVVRTNAFDDSDPTELIFPDSVETMGRLSNQGQRRLTKVTLPKNLRFIPENMFSYASALETVVLPEKLESIGSFAFSSTAIKEIEIPASVTVIDPAAFSNCAKLDKLTVSKDNKVYTAKDNVLYTADMKKLIAFTGQSRTEFTIPDGVEEIGAYAFVGSFDPGLGLGLDDEGKGLTKITFAKSVKKIGDFAFRDCIGFSELTLPDALEYIGTSAFGAGLLHKATVELPELKIGANVKRVRGYAFTGYKVKKLVVDSKNSYFKTDGKKLTSIDGSTEITVFAEK
;
A
#
# COMPACT_ATOMS: atom_id res chain seq x y z
N MET A 1 -5.97 17.41 31.41
CA MET A 1 -6.27 16.06 30.85
C MET A 1 -5.29 15.79 29.72
N LYS A 2 -4.38 14.81 29.88
CA LYS A 2 -3.32 14.45 28.91
C LYS A 2 -2.99 12.96 29.02
N THR A 3 -3.79 12.06 28.43
CA THR A 3 -3.44 10.63 28.28
C THR A 3 -4.41 9.93 27.32
N LYS A 4 -4.10 9.93 26.01
CA LYS A 4 -4.66 8.98 25.01
C LYS A 4 -3.97 8.99 23.63
N LYS A 5 -2.75 9.53 23.52
CA LYS A 5 -2.04 9.77 22.24
C LYS A 5 -0.68 9.05 22.10
N ILE A 6 -0.41 8.04 22.94
CA ILE A 6 0.89 7.34 22.98
C ILE A 6 0.79 5.88 22.49
N ILE A 7 -0.35 5.20 22.71
CA ILE A 7 -0.54 3.80 22.27
C ILE A 7 -0.48 3.68 20.74
N SER A 8 -1.02 4.67 20.01
CA SER A 8 -1.05 4.71 18.54
C SER A 8 0.28 5.11 17.88
N ALA A 9 1.40 5.03 18.59
CA ALA A 9 2.75 5.30 18.06
C ALA A 9 3.68 4.07 18.07
N LEU A 10 3.31 3.00 18.80
CA LEU A 10 4.12 1.78 18.92
C LEU A 10 3.70 0.66 17.96
N THR A 11 2.42 0.62 17.55
CA THR A 11 1.89 -0.36 16.56
C THR A 11 2.33 -0.07 15.11
N ALA A 12 3.28 0.85 14.91
CA ALA A 12 3.63 1.39 13.60
C ALA A 12 5.03 0.99 13.08
N LEU A 13 5.77 0.14 13.83
CA LEU A 13 7.19 -0.13 13.53
C LEU A 13 7.52 -1.58 13.17
N MET A 14 6.91 -2.57 13.84
CA MET A 14 7.16 -4.00 13.60
C MET A 14 6.08 -4.61 12.72
N LEU A 15 5.95 -4.19 11.45
CA LEU A 15 4.99 -4.86 10.54
C LEU A 15 5.23 -4.67 9.04
N THR A 16 6.49 -4.66 8.64
CA THR A 16 6.88 -5.21 7.34
C THR A 16 7.20 -6.68 7.50
N ALA A 17 6.31 -7.54 6.97
CA ALA A 17 6.64 -8.47 5.88
C ALA A 17 6.79 -10.01 6.09
N SER A 18 5.70 -10.73 5.73
CA SER A 18 5.65 -11.69 4.60
C SER A 18 5.52 -13.24 4.82
N MET A 19 4.91 -13.99 3.85
CA MET A 19 4.23 -15.34 3.96
C MET A 19 4.55 -16.48 2.94
N MET A 20 4.65 -17.82 3.22
CA MET A 20 4.36 -19.12 2.45
C MET A 20 5.48 -20.23 2.24
N ALA A 21 5.13 -21.55 2.14
CA ALA A 21 5.55 -22.55 1.06
C ALA A 21 6.05 -24.02 1.39
N GLY A 22 5.85 -25.01 0.47
CA GLY A 22 6.01 -26.51 0.62
C GLY A 22 5.22 -27.39 -0.41
N CYS A 23 5.30 -28.77 -0.45
CA CYS A 23 4.22 -29.84 -0.72
C CYS A 23 4.66 -31.32 -1.03
N GLY A 24 3.84 -32.34 -0.68
CA GLY A 24 4.06 -33.83 -0.63
C GLY A 24 4.72 -34.71 -1.76
N GLU A 25 3.98 -35.68 -2.37
CA GLU A 25 4.29 -36.91 -3.23
C GLU A 25 4.07 -38.30 -2.54
N LYS A 26 3.73 -39.49 -3.11
CA LYS A 26 3.10 -40.12 -4.35
C LYS A 26 2.89 -41.67 -4.01
N PRO A 27 2.74 -42.75 -4.87
CA PRO A 27 2.28 -43.03 -6.26
C PRO A 27 1.37 -44.32 -6.45
N ALA A 28 1.23 -44.83 -7.69
CA ALA A 28 0.85 -46.21 -8.17
C ALA A 28 -0.68 -46.61 -8.25
N ASP A 29 -1.20 -47.36 -9.25
CA ASP A 29 -0.64 -47.95 -10.50
C ASP A 29 -1.69 -48.38 -11.59
N ASP A 30 -1.21 -48.79 -12.78
CA ASP A 30 -1.76 -49.79 -13.76
C ASP A 30 -2.61 -49.47 -15.06
N LYS A 31 -1.93 -49.57 -16.24
CA LYS A 31 -2.25 -50.27 -17.54
C LYS A 31 -3.24 -49.80 -18.67
N THR A 32 -2.81 -50.16 -19.91
CA THR A 32 -3.53 -50.41 -21.21
C THR A 32 -4.18 -49.24 -21.99
N SER A 33 -4.27 -49.21 -23.35
CA SER A 33 -3.59 -49.91 -24.49
C SER A 33 -4.02 -49.35 -25.87
N GLU A 34 -3.15 -49.46 -26.91
CA GLU A 34 -3.40 -49.30 -28.37
C GLU A 34 -3.93 -47.90 -28.87
N ALA A 35 -3.50 -47.24 -29.97
CA ALA A 35 -2.79 -47.52 -31.23
C ALA A 35 -3.69 -47.56 -32.48
N ASP A 36 -3.62 -46.52 -33.35
CA ASP A 36 -3.84 -46.63 -34.81
C ASP A 36 -3.14 -45.47 -35.57
N SER A 37 -3.32 -45.37 -36.90
CA SER A 37 -2.22 -45.06 -37.80
C SER A 37 -2.55 -44.29 -39.09
N SER A 38 -1.60 -43.44 -39.51
CA SER A 38 -1.29 -43.02 -40.89
C SER A 38 -2.31 -42.26 -41.75
N THR A 39 -1.87 -41.14 -42.32
CA THR A 39 -1.83 -40.94 -43.79
C THR A 39 -0.94 -39.72 -44.11
N ALA A 40 -0.44 -39.63 -45.34
CA ALA A 40 0.47 -38.57 -45.79
C ALA A 40 0.05 -38.04 -47.16
N ASN A 41 0.46 -36.79 -47.51
CA ASN A 41 1.17 -36.57 -48.79
C ASN A 41 1.82 -35.16 -49.00
N THR A 42 3.10 -35.20 -49.34
CA THR A 42 3.81 -34.46 -50.44
C THR A 42 3.86 -32.92 -50.55
N THR A 43 5.12 -32.41 -50.49
CA THR A 43 5.82 -31.50 -51.48
C THR A 43 5.41 -30.01 -51.59
N THR A 44 6.26 -29.01 -51.91
CA THR A 44 7.74 -28.78 -52.15
C THR A 44 7.95 -27.25 -52.30
N ALA A 45 9.11 -26.58 -52.24
CA ALA A 45 10.53 -26.79 -51.86
C ALA A 45 11.06 -25.35 -51.49
N LYS A 46 12.27 -24.79 -51.71
CA LYS A 46 13.63 -25.08 -52.28
C LYS A 46 14.50 -23.90 -51.77
N GLU A 47 15.67 -23.95 -51.14
CA GLU A 47 16.97 -24.65 -51.33
C GLU A 47 17.89 -24.12 -52.46
N GLU A 48 18.90 -23.31 -52.10
CA GLU A 48 20.23 -23.15 -52.73
C GLU A 48 21.10 -22.32 -51.75
N LYS A 49 22.24 -22.80 -51.19
CA LYS A 49 23.60 -23.10 -51.75
C LYS A 49 24.54 -21.88 -51.81
N SER A 50 25.88 -22.00 -51.72
CA SER A 50 26.79 -22.96 -51.05
C SER A 50 28.27 -22.58 -51.31
N ASP A 51 29.13 -22.67 -50.28
CA ASP A 51 30.58 -22.97 -50.32
C ASP A 51 31.62 -22.04 -51.00
N ASP A 52 32.89 -22.39 -50.69
CA ASP A 52 34.21 -21.99 -51.21
C ASP A 52 34.81 -20.60 -50.88
N SER A 53 36.15 -20.43 -50.78
CA SER A 53 37.21 -21.17 -50.03
C SER A 53 38.58 -20.52 -50.28
N ALA A 54 39.50 -20.54 -49.30
CA ALA A 54 40.96 -20.27 -49.42
C ALA A 54 41.38 -18.86 -49.93
N GLU A 55 42.65 -18.43 -49.89
CA GLU A 55 43.72 -18.46 -48.86
C GLU A 55 44.82 -17.43 -49.29
N GLU A 56 45.89 -17.30 -48.51
CA GLU A 56 47.15 -16.58 -48.80
C GLU A 56 47.21 -15.04 -48.66
N LYS A 57 48.46 -14.61 -48.41
CA LYS A 57 49.02 -13.29 -48.03
C LYS A 57 50.20 -12.99 -49.03
N PRO A 58 51.13 -12.02 -48.88
CA PRO A 58 51.46 -11.13 -47.75
C PRO A 58 51.77 -9.65 -48.18
N ALA A 59 52.60 -8.99 -47.35
CA ALA A 59 53.46 -7.82 -47.65
C ALA A 59 52.80 -6.44 -47.72
N ASP A 60 53.35 -5.34 -47.15
CA ASP A 60 54.43 -5.10 -46.15
C ASP A 60 54.01 -3.80 -45.37
N GLU A 61 54.68 -3.20 -44.38
CA GLU A 61 56.03 -3.30 -43.80
C GLU A 61 55.99 -2.71 -42.36
N ASP A 62 56.96 -3.07 -41.50
CA ASP A 62 57.57 -2.29 -40.39
C ASP A 62 56.77 -1.39 -39.39
N THR A 63 57.13 -1.31 -38.10
CA THR A 63 58.26 -1.93 -37.37
C THR A 63 57.94 -2.16 -35.88
N THR A 64 58.53 -3.25 -35.37
CA THR A 64 59.17 -3.49 -34.04
C THR A 64 59.16 -2.35 -33.00
N SER A 65 59.21 -2.59 -31.69
CA SER A 65 59.84 -3.71 -30.95
C SER A 65 59.29 -3.73 -29.49
N SER A 66 59.49 -4.71 -28.62
CA SER A 66 60.10 -6.07 -28.67
C SER A 66 59.91 -6.74 -27.30
N ASP A 67 59.55 -8.03 -27.29
CA ASP A 67 60.26 -9.17 -26.64
C ASP A 67 60.54 -9.07 -25.10
N ASP A 68 60.46 -10.11 -24.25
CA ASP A 68 60.26 -11.57 -24.37
C ASP A 68 59.68 -12.06 -22.99
N ASP A 69 58.66 -12.92 -22.89
CA ASP A 69 58.62 -14.41 -23.02
C ASP A 69 58.70 -15.14 -21.64
N VAL A 70 58.45 -16.47 -21.63
CA VAL A 70 58.78 -17.49 -20.60
C VAL A 70 57.76 -17.75 -19.45
N THR A 71 56.85 -18.70 -19.75
CA THR A 71 56.38 -19.87 -18.94
C THR A 71 55.74 -19.76 -17.53
N ASP A 72 54.57 -20.40 -17.44
CA ASP A 72 54.14 -21.47 -16.50
C ASP A 72 53.96 -21.28 -14.97
N ASP A 73 52.89 -21.97 -14.54
CA ASP A 73 52.68 -22.74 -13.30
C ASP A 73 51.91 -22.13 -12.10
N GLU A 74 51.43 -23.03 -11.23
CA GLU A 74 50.46 -22.80 -10.15
C GLU A 74 50.85 -21.71 -9.14
N THR A 75 49.89 -20.86 -8.71
CA THR A 75 49.45 -20.78 -7.29
C THR A 75 48.29 -19.81 -7.04
N THR A 76 47.74 -19.90 -5.82
CA THR A 76 46.69 -19.06 -5.23
C THR A 76 46.99 -17.55 -5.18
N THR A 77 46.00 -16.72 -5.54
CA THR A 77 45.93 -15.30 -5.14
C THR A 77 44.54 -14.91 -4.64
N ALA A 78 44.25 -15.26 -3.39
CA ALA A 78 43.27 -14.53 -2.60
C ALA A 78 43.96 -13.30 -1.97
N GLN A 79 43.95 -12.16 -2.66
CA GLN A 79 44.34 -10.88 -2.05
C GLN A 79 43.82 -9.67 -2.86
N PHE A 80 42.91 -8.92 -2.23
CA PHE A 80 42.99 -7.46 -2.21
C PHE A 80 42.81 -7.03 -0.75
N ILE A 81 43.94 -6.99 -0.03
CA ILE A 81 44.07 -6.19 1.19
C ILE A 81 44.78 -4.91 0.75
N GLU A 82 44.05 -3.81 0.61
CA GLU A 82 44.67 -2.51 0.35
C GLU A 82 44.93 -1.79 1.68
N LEU A 83 46.10 -2.06 2.27
CA LEU A 83 46.56 -1.41 3.50
C LEU A 83 47.07 0.01 3.21
N THR A 84 46.17 1.00 3.21
CA THR A 84 46.52 2.42 3.31
C THR A 84 46.94 2.75 4.76
N GLY A 85 48.17 2.36 5.12
CA GLY A 85 48.63 2.41 6.50
C GLY A 85 48.77 3.83 7.08
N GLY A 86 48.06 4.13 8.17
CA GLY A 86 48.27 5.36 8.94
C GLY A 86 47.15 5.79 9.89
N GLN A 87 46.95 5.06 10.99
CA GLN A 87 46.16 5.49 12.18
C GLN A 87 44.75 6.06 11.92
N ASP A 88 43.74 5.21 11.68
CA ASP A 88 42.35 5.44 12.16
C ASP A 88 41.48 4.17 12.09
N GLY A 89 41.93 3.10 12.77
CA GLY A 89 41.24 1.80 12.76
C GLY A 89 40.02 1.73 13.69
N MET A 90 38.83 1.59 13.11
CA MET A 90 37.67 0.90 13.73
C MET A 90 36.61 0.48 12.72
N VAL A 91 36.37 1.34 11.72
CA VAL A 91 35.33 1.10 10.71
C VAL A 91 35.66 -0.14 9.88
N ASP A 92 36.95 -0.41 9.65
CA ASP A 92 37.48 -1.49 8.79
C ASP A 92 37.07 -2.91 9.19
N ASN A 93 36.54 -3.11 10.41
CA ASN A 93 36.06 -4.43 10.87
C ASN A 93 34.83 -4.89 10.07
N MET A 94 33.91 -3.97 9.75
CA MET A 94 32.82 -4.20 8.79
C MET A 94 33.17 -3.52 7.47
N LYS A 95 32.79 -4.15 6.35
CA LYS A 95 32.84 -3.48 5.05
C LYS A 95 31.78 -2.39 5.06
N LEU A 96 32.19 -1.11 5.03
CA LEU A 96 31.27 -0.01 4.73
C LEU A 96 30.86 -0.14 3.26
N VAL A 97 29.72 -0.78 3.03
CA VAL A 97 29.21 -1.09 1.70
C VAL A 97 28.30 0.03 1.27
N SER A 98 28.74 0.75 0.24
CA SER A 98 27.82 1.52 -0.57
C SER A 98 27.09 0.58 -1.53
N LEU A 99 25.78 0.77 -1.67
CA LEU A 99 24.89 -0.01 -2.54
C LEU A 99 25.15 0.18 -4.07
N LYS A 100 26.36 0.64 -4.47
CA LYS A 100 26.86 0.61 -5.85
C LYS A 100 28.20 -0.07 -6.04
N ASP A 101 29.04 -0.14 -5.01
CA ASP A 101 30.36 -0.77 -5.14
C ASP A 101 30.24 -2.29 -5.31
N ILE A 102 29.03 -2.82 -5.08
CA ILE A 102 28.59 -4.15 -5.49
C ILE A 102 28.32 -4.18 -7.00
N SER A 103 29.34 -4.48 -7.79
CA SER A 103 29.14 -4.86 -9.19
C SER A 103 28.43 -6.21 -9.29
N ARG A 104 27.29 -6.27 -10.00
CA ARG A 104 26.71 -7.55 -10.46
C ARG A 104 27.70 -8.21 -11.42
N SER A 105 28.36 -9.29 -10.98
CA SER A 105 28.98 -10.23 -11.91
C SER A 105 27.85 -10.88 -12.73
N SER A 106 28.04 -10.96 -14.05
CA SER A 106 26.96 -11.23 -15.02
C SER A 106 26.57 -12.72 -15.13
N ALA A 107 26.35 -13.37 -13.99
CA ALA A 107 25.78 -14.70 -13.91
C ALA A 107 24.25 -14.65 -14.12
N ASN A 108 23.76 -15.46 -15.07
CA ASN A 108 22.35 -15.85 -15.24
C ASN A 108 21.30 -14.79 -15.64
N SER A 109 21.67 -13.60 -16.14
CA SER A 109 20.73 -12.65 -16.79
C SER A 109 20.22 -13.11 -18.18
N LYS A 110 19.92 -14.41 -18.35
CA LYS A 110 19.59 -15.03 -19.65
C LYS A 110 18.39 -16.00 -19.68
N ASN A 111 17.84 -16.41 -18.53
CA ASN A 111 16.65 -17.27 -18.48
C ASN A 111 15.40 -16.48 -18.02
N SER A 112 15.06 -15.43 -18.76
CA SER A 112 13.81 -14.67 -18.59
C SER A 112 12.63 -15.37 -19.28
N GLU A 113 12.42 -16.66 -19.02
CA GLU A 113 11.24 -17.42 -19.46
C GLU A 113 10.24 -17.59 -18.31
N ASN A 114 8.94 -17.67 -18.64
CA ASN A 114 7.82 -17.71 -17.71
C ASN A 114 7.91 -18.85 -16.68
N SER A 115 8.39 -18.56 -15.47
CA SER A 115 8.55 -19.52 -14.37
C SER A 115 7.38 -19.46 -13.38
N ARG A 116 6.21 -19.94 -13.82
CA ARG A 116 5.17 -20.37 -12.89
C ARG A 116 5.71 -21.54 -12.06
N VAL A 117 5.65 -21.45 -10.73
CA VAL A 117 5.79 -22.63 -9.86
C VAL A 117 4.60 -23.55 -10.14
N SER A 118 4.82 -24.56 -10.97
CA SER A 118 3.76 -25.47 -11.40
C SER A 118 3.42 -26.44 -10.29
N ALA A 119 2.23 -26.29 -9.72
CA ALA A 119 1.67 -27.32 -8.86
C ALA A 119 1.43 -28.59 -9.69
N SER A 120 1.98 -29.72 -9.22
CA SER A 120 1.43 -31.01 -9.64
C SER A 120 -0.01 -31.13 -9.10
N ALA A 121 -0.87 -31.85 -9.81
CA ALA A 121 -2.33 -31.66 -9.70
C ALA A 121 -2.95 -31.97 -8.31
N GLU A 122 -2.22 -32.64 -7.41
CA GLU A 122 -2.67 -32.92 -6.04
C GLU A 122 -1.51 -32.82 -5.05
N VAL A 123 -1.61 -31.86 -4.13
CA VAL A 123 -0.80 -31.81 -2.91
C VAL A 123 -1.21 -32.94 -1.98
N LYS A 124 -0.25 -33.74 -1.52
CA LYS A 124 -0.54 -34.94 -0.71
C LYS A 124 -0.36 -34.65 0.77
N ALA A 125 -1.45 -34.80 1.51
CA ALA A 125 -1.46 -34.73 2.96
C ALA A 125 -0.57 -35.83 3.57
N ARG A 126 0.58 -35.43 4.10
CA ARG A 126 1.52 -36.27 4.86
C ARG A 126 1.57 -35.77 6.30
N LYS A 127 1.69 -36.68 7.27
CA LYS A 127 1.91 -36.31 8.68
C LYS A 127 3.38 -36.43 9.06
N TRP A 128 3.87 -35.54 9.90
CA TRP A 128 5.25 -35.61 10.41
C TRP A 128 5.52 -36.87 11.25
N SER A 129 4.49 -37.41 11.92
CA SER A 129 4.55 -38.69 12.63
C SER A 129 5.02 -39.86 11.74
N ASP A 130 4.77 -39.76 10.44
CA ASP A 130 4.93 -40.86 9.49
C ASP A 130 6.24 -40.72 8.69
N LYS A 131 6.95 -39.58 8.84
CA LYS A 131 8.27 -39.35 8.22
C LYS A 131 9.34 -40.18 8.93
N LYS A 132 9.85 -41.16 8.20
CA LYS A 132 11.03 -41.96 8.56
C LYS A 132 12.29 -41.10 8.50
N ALA A 133 13.34 -41.57 9.17
CA ALA A 133 14.67 -40.99 9.04
C ALA A 133 15.26 -41.25 7.64
N GLU A 134 15.95 -40.25 7.09
CA GLU A 134 16.77 -40.34 5.89
C GLU A 134 18.11 -41.03 6.19
N ASP A 135 18.82 -41.44 5.13
CA ASP A 135 20.24 -41.80 5.24
C ASP A 135 21.07 -40.60 5.71
N LYS A 136 22.14 -40.88 6.48
CA LYS A 136 22.99 -39.83 7.05
C LYS A 136 23.73 -39.05 5.97
N LYS A 137 23.53 -37.74 5.94
CA LYS A 137 24.25 -36.79 5.06
C LYS A 137 25.37 -36.07 5.81
N LYS A 138 26.02 -35.10 5.16
CA LYS A 138 27.09 -34.31 5.80
C LYS A 138 26.55 -33.09 6.52
N LEU A 139 25.66 -32.32 5.88
CA LEU A 139 25.09 -31.10 6.45
C LEU A 139 23.56 -31.18 6.48
N THR A 140 22.96 -30.80 7.61
CA THR A 140 21.52 -30.48 7.68
C THR A 140 21.34 -29.00 8.05
N LEU A 141 20.82 -28.22 7.12
CA LEU A 141 20.31 -26.87 7.37
C LEU A 141 18.89 -26.97 7.95
N MET A 142 18.69 -26.33 9.09
CA MET A 142 17.41 -26.26 9.79
C MET A 142 16.91 -24.82 9.75
N VAL A 143 15.66 -24.58 9.37
CA VAL A 143 15.03 -23.25 9.48
C VAL A 143 13.85 -23.34 10.44
N TYR A 144 13.89 -22.60 11.53
CA TYR A 144 12.69 -22.35 12.34
C TYR A 144 12.08 -21.04 11.81
N MET A 145 10.84 -21.10 11.37
CA MET A 145 10.19 -20.00 10.65
C MET A 145 8.86 -19.69 11.34
N VAL A 146 8.87 -18.67 12.20
CA VAL A 146 7.65 -18.21 12.85
C VAL A 146 6.94 -17.31 11.84
N GLY A 147 5.88 -17.82 11.23
CA GLY A 147 5.06 -17.01 10.35
C GLY A 147 4.18 -16.12 11.22
N SER A 148 4.54 -14.86 11.41
CA SER A 148 3.80 -13.94 12.26
C SER A 148 2.73 -13.15 11.49
N ASP A 149 2.46 -11.90 11.89
CA ASP A 149 1.80 -10.93 11.03
C ASP A 149 2.68 -10.49 9.84
N LEU A 150 3.97 -10.88 9.85
CA LEU A 150 4.73 -11.13 8.63
C LEU A 150 3.91 -12.07 7.70
N GLU A 151 3.78 -13.34 8.06
CA GLU A 151 3.08 -14.38 7.28
C GLU A 151 1.59 -14.12 7.10
N SER A 152 0.96 -13.20 7.83
CA SER A 152 -0.47 -12.87 7.63
C SER A 152 -0.76 -11.56 6.89
N LYS A 153 0.25 -10.82 6.39
CA LYS A 153 0.05 -9.74 5.40
C LYS A 153 0.28 -10.12 3.93
N GLN A 154 -0.77 -9.98 3.10
CA GLN A 154 -0.73 -10.31 1.66
C GLN A 154 0.25 -9.48 0.85
N ASN A 155 0.42 -8.19 1.17
CA ASN A 155 1.22 -7.22 0.40
C ASN A 155 2.75 -7.47 0.43
N SER A 156 3.14 -8.70 0.78
CA SER A 156 4.35 -9.00 1.51
C SER A 156 4.90 -10.40 1.10
N MET A 157 4.30 -11.54 1.46
CA MET A 157 4.57 -12.88 0.82
C MET A 157 6.06 -13.40 0.66
N ALA A 158 6.80 -13.63 1.74
CA ALA A 158 8.27 -13.82 1.83
C ALA A 158 8.70 -14.90 2.82
N GLY A 159 7.80 -15.48 3.62
CA GLY A 159 7.81 -16.94 3.61
C GLY A 159 7.83 -17.43 2.14
N THR A 160 7.01 -16.86 1.23
CA THR A 160 6.86 -17.28 -0.19
C THR A 160 8.13 -16.98 -0.92
N GLN A 161 8.54 -15.70 -0.96
CA GLN A 161 9.72 -15.27 -1.67
C GLN A 161 10.91 -16.09 -1.19
N ASP A 162 11.14 -16.20 0.12
CA ASP A 162 12.29 -16.91 0.67
C ASP A 162 12.21 -18.42 0.42
N ILE A 163 11.07 -19.09 0.68
CA ILE A 163 10.93 -20.54 0.42
C ILE A 163 10.86 -20.84 -1.09
N LEU A 164 10.32 -19.97 -1.94
CA LEU A 164 10.40 -20.11 -3.40
C LEU A 164 11.80 -19.78 -3.92
N GLU A 165 12.56 -18.90 -3.26
CA GLU A 165 13.99 -18.69 -3.49
C GLU A 165 14.77 -19.93 -3.07
N MET A 166 14.42 -20.59 -1.95
CA MET A 166 14.97 -21.91 -1.62
C MET A 166 14.68 -22.91 -2.73
N ILE A 167 13.45 -22.97 -3.30
CA ILE A 167 13.15 -23.80 -4.49
C ILE A 167 14.08 -23.43 -5.66
N LYS A 168 14.11 -22.14 -6.03
CA LYS A 168 14.80 -21.60 -7.23
C LYS A 168 16.33 -21.61 -7.11
N SER A 169 16.88 -21.58 -5.90
CA SER A 169 18.32 -21.50 -5.59
C SER A 169 19.16 -22.54 -6.31
N GLY A 170 18.55 -23.68 -6.66
CA GLY A 170 19.21 -24.76 -7.37
C GLY A 170 20.09 -25.64 -6.49
N LEU A 171 19.94 -25.58 -5.16
CA LEU A 171 20.57 -26.46 -4.16
C LEU A 171 20.68 -27.94 -4.63
N ASP A 172 21.80 -28.58 -4.28
CA ASP A 172 22.04 -30.02 -4.47
C ASP A 172 21.83 -30.74 -3.13
N ASP A 173 20.73 -31.48 -3.02
CA ASP A 173 20.34 -32.20 -1.80
C ASP A 173 21.08 -33.55 -1.62
N LYS A 174 22.03 -33.91 -2.49
CA LYS A 174 22.76 -35.18 -2.39
C LYS A 174 23.49 -35.35 -1.05
N ASP A 175 24.28 -34.36 -0.66
CA ASP A 175 25.09 -34.36 0.57
C ASP A 175 24.54 -33.37 1.64
N VAL A 176 23.41 -32.71 1.35
CA VAL A 176 22.77 -31.67 2.19
C VAL A 176 21.29 -32.01 2.45
N ASN A 177 20.78 -31.73 3.64
CA ASN A 177 19.35 -31.57 3.89
C ASN A 177 19.03 -30.09 4.12
N LEU A 178 17.88 -29.64 3.66
CA LEU A 178 17.26 -28.37 4.06
C LEU A 178 15.86 -28.69 4.58
N VAL A 179 15.61 -28.36 5.86
CA VAL A 179 14.39 -28.71 6.57
C VAL A 179 13.91 -27.50 7.37
N LEU A 180 12.68 -27.07 7.09
CA LEU A 180 12.01 -25.99 7.78
C LEU A 180 10.97 -26.53 8.77
N TYR A 181 10.64 -25.74 9.80
CA TYR A 181 9.42 -25.88 10.57
C TYR A 181 8.71 -24.54 10.70
N CYS A 182 7.45 -24.54 10.30
CA CYS A 182 6.65 -23.37 9.97
C CYS A 182 5.33 -23.40 10.75
N GLY A 183 4.88 -22.24 11.25
CA GLY A 183 3.66 -22.13 12.04
C GLY A 183 3.37 -20.69 12.45
N GLY A 184 2.50 -20.49 13.44
CA GLY A 184 2.29 -19.18 14.09
C GLY A 184 1.36 -18.17 13.39
N ALA A 185 0.96 -18.42 12.14
CA ALA A 185 0.20 -17.45 11.34
C ALA A 185 -1.30 -17.75 11.27
N LYS A 186 -2.13 -16.71 11.24
CA LYS A 186 -3.57 -16.77 10.90
C LYS A 186 -3.78 -17.41 9.53
N THR A 187 -2.92 -17.09 8.55
CA THR A 187 -2.99 -17.69 7.22
C THR A 187 -1.60 -17.93 6.67
N TRP A 188 -1.23 -19.20 6.43
CA TRP A 188 -0.15 -19.53 5.49
C TRP A 188 -0.74 -19.67 4.09
N TRP A 189 -0.22 -18.93 3.11
CA TRP A 189 -0.89 -18.75 1.80
C TRP A 189 -0.49 -19.73 0.71
N LEU A 190 0.43 -20.61 1.07
CA LEU A 190 0.89 -21.68 0.21
C LEU A 190 -0.29 -22.54 -0.23
N ASN A 191 -0.35 -22.78 -1.53
CA ASN A 191 -1.08 -23.89 -2.12
C ASN A 191 -0.63 -25.22 -1.46
N GLY A 192 -1.32 -25.64 -0.40
CA GLY A 192 -1.08 -26.88 0.33
C GLY A 192 -0.73 -26.78 1.82
N PHE A 193 -0.56 -25.59 2.42
CA PHE A 193 -0.27 -25.50 3.86
C PHE A 193 -1.49 -25.93 4.69
N PRO A 194 -1.31 -26.68 5.80
CA PRO A 194 -2.43 -27.04 6.67
C PRO A 194 -2.94 -25.82 7.45
N THR A 195 -4.07 -25.26 7.02
CA THR A 195 -4.71 -24.08 7.61
C THR A 195 -4.86 -24.21 9.14
N GLY A 196 -4.33 -23.25 9.89
CA GLY A 196 -4.43 -23.21 11.35
C GLY A 196 -3.62 -24.29 12.11
N LYS A 197 -2.67 -24.95 11.45
CA LYS A 197 -1.70 -25.87 12.06
C LYS A 197 -0.26 -25.40 11.83
N ASN A 198 0.70 -26.20 12.29
CA ASN A 198 2.12 -26.04 11.99
C ASN A 198 2.54 -27.18 11.04
N ALA A 199 3.63 -27.01 10.30
CA ALA A 199 4.12 -27.99 9.34
C ALA A 199 5.65 -27.99 9.25
N TYR A 200 6.22 -29.17 9.00
CA TYR A 200 7.60 -29.28 8.53
C TYR A 200 7.64 -29.23 7.01
N ILE A 201 8.66 -28.58 6.45
CA ILE A 201 8.93 -28.57 5.00
C ILE A 201 10.33 -29.12 4.72
N GLU A 202 10.47 -30.04 3.78
CA GLU A 202 11.74 -30.70 3.40
C GLU A 202 12.08 -30.38 1.93
N TYR A 203 13.28 -29.88 1.63
CA TYR A 203 13.73 -29.70 0.24
C TYR A 203 14.12 -31.04 -0.41
N LYS A 204 13.80 -31.21 -1.70
CA LYS A 204 14.30 -32.31 -2.54
C LYS A 204 14.66 -31.82 -3.95
N THR A 205 15.70 -32.42 -4.55
CA THR A 205 15.97 -32.23 -6.01
C THR A 205 15.11 -33.10 -6.92
N ASN A 206 14.39 -34.07 -6.36
CA ASN A 206 13.51 -34.99 -7.07
C ASN A 206 12.45 -35.57 -6.11
N GLY A 207 11.18 -35.64 -6.56
CA GLY A 207 10.09 -36.22 -5.77
C GLY A 207 9.44 -35.28 -4.74
N ALA A 208 9.11 -34.06 -5.17
CA ALA A 208 8.29 -33.09 -4.45
C ALA A 208 7.01 -32.72 -5.23
N ASP A 209 5.91 -32.34 -4.55
CA ASP A 209 4.64 -32.00 -5.22
C ASP A 209 4.63 -30.58 -5.81
N LEU A 210 5.23 -29.60 -5.12
CA LEU A 210 5.48 -28.25 -5.66
C LEU A 210 6.92 -28.14 -6.15
N THR A 211 7.09 -27.74 -7.40
CA THR A 211 8.39 -27.57 -8.05
C THR A 211 8.40 -26.32 -8.95
N ALA A 212 9.57 -25.70 -9.11
CA ALA A 212 9.74 -24.57 -10.05
C ALA A 212 10.12 -25.03 -11.48
N ASP A 213 10.77 -26.19 -11.60
CA ASP A 213 11.33 -26.73 -12.86
C ASP A 213 10.78 -28.13 -13.22
N GLY A 214 9.77 -28.62 -12.50
CA GLY A 214 9.23 -29.98 -12.64
C GLY A 214 10.00 -31.07 -11.87
N LYS A 215 11.03 -30.73 -11.08
CA LYS A 215 11.84 -31.70 -10.30
C LYS A 215 12.26 -31.20 -8.91
N LYS A 216 12.88 -30.02 -8.86
CA LYS A 216 13.38 -29.38 -7.64
C LYS A 216 12.24 -28.68 -6.92
N GLY A 217 12.13 -28.94 -5.62
CA GLY A 217 10.97 -28.56 -4.85
C GLY A 217 11.09 -28.88 -3.37
N ILE A 218 9.95 -28.88 -2.71
CA ILE A 218 9.82 -28.89 -1.26
C ILE A 218 8.60 -29.70 -0.82
N ASN A 219 8.64 -30.30 0.38
CA ASN A 219 7.77 -31.37 0.86
C ASN A 219 7.08 -31.03 2.20
N ILE A 220 5.76 -30.83 2.24
CA ILE A 220 5.00 -30.59 3.50
C ILE A 220 4.79 -31.89 4.28
N TYR A 221 4.89 -31.77 5.59
CA TYR A 221 4.40 -32.71 6.59
C TYR A 221 3.63 -31.96 7.68
N GLU A 222 2.31 -32.18 7.81
CA GLU A 222 1.51 -31.53 8.86
C GLU A 222 1.86 -32.04 10.26
N THR A 223 1.78 -31.14 11.25
CA THR A 223 1.71 -31.47 12.68
C THR A 223 0.39 -30.97 13.27
N ASP A 224 0.13 -31.26 14.53
CA ASP A 224 -0.88 -30.51 15.29
C ASP A 224 -0.45 -29.03 15.43
N ARG A 225 -1.42 -28.15 15.73
CA ARG A 225 -1.13 -26.74 16.05
C ARG A 225 -0.32 -26.67 17.35
N LYS A 226 0.79 -25.92 17.31
CA LYS A 226 1.64 -25.58 18.46
C LYS A 226 1.91 -24.08 18.45
N ASN A 227 2.10 -23.53 19.64
CA ASN A 227 2.65 -22.19 19.79
C ASN A 227 4.14 -22.20 19.43
N MET A 228 4.55 -21.41 18.46
CA MET A 228 5.94 -21.28 17.99
C MET A 228 6.79 -20.41 18.92
N GLY A 229 6.18 -19.53 19.72
CA GLY A 229 6.84 -18.77 20.79
C GLY A 229 7.30 -19.64 21.97
N GLU A 230 6.73 -20.83 22.14
CA GLU A 230 7.03 -21.71 23.27
C GLU A 230 8.38 -22.44 23.13
N SER A 231 9.22 -22.30 24.16
CA SER A 231 10.48 -23.03 24.37
C SER A 231 10.38 -24.54 24.11
N ASP A 232 9.27 -25.18 24.46
CA ASP A 232 9.08 -26.63 24.30
C ASP A 232 8.79 -27.02 22.84
N THR A 233 8.18 -26.14 22.05
CA THR A 233 8.01 -26.31 20.59
C THR A 233 9.35 -26.19 19.89
N PHE A 234 10.13 -25.14 20.19
CA PHE A 234 11.46 -24.94 19.63
C PHE A 234 12.42 -26.07 20.05
N SER A 235 12.36 -26.53 21.31
CA SER A 235 13.18 -27.66 21.76
C SER A 235 12.75 -29.01 21.19
N ALA A 236 11.51 -29.15 20.70
CA ALA A 236 11.09 -30.33 19.92
C ALA A 236 11.68 -30.30 18.51
N PHE A 237 11.60 -29.16 17.81
CA PHE A 237 12.22 -28.96 16.48
C PHE A 237 13.71 -29.35 16.48
N LEU A 238 14.46 -28.85 17.46
CA LEU A 238 15.89 -29.12 17.65
C LEU A 238 16.23 -30.59 18.00
N LYS A 239 15.23 -31.48 18.15
CA LYS A 239 15.40 -32.93 18.36
C LYS A 239 14.86 -33.73 17.16
N ASP A 240 13.64 -33.42 16.73
CA ASP A 240 12.93 -34.05 15.63
C ASP A 240 13.76 -34.04 14.32
N VAL A 241 14.42 -32.91 14.00
CA VAL A 241 15.18 -32.78 12.75
C VAL A 241 16.48 -33.60 12.80
N PRO A 242 17.34 -33.55 13.84
CA PRO A 242 18.47 -34.47 13.98
C PRO A 242 18.11 -35.96 14.01
N GLU A 243 16.93 -36.34 14.52
CA GLU A 243 16.46 -37.72 14.51
C GLU A 243 16.07 -38.19 13.08
N LYS A 244 15.43 -37.33 12.29
CA LYS A 244 14.91 -37.67 10.95
C LYS A 244 15.86 -37.32 9.79
N TYR A 245 16.82 -36.43 10.01
CA TYR A 245 17.78 -35.94 9.01
C TYR A 245 19.20 -35.96 9.59
N PRO A 246 19.72 -37.15 9.96
CA PRO A 246 21.01 -37.27 10.62
C PRO A 246 22.13 -36.71 9.74
N ALA A 247 23.03 -35.93 10.35
CA ALA A 247 24.15 -35.30 9.65
C ALA A 247 25.47 -35.26 10.45
N ASP A 248 26.59 -35.14 9.74
CA ASP A 248 27.91 -34.85 10.32
C ASP A 248 27.98 -33.46 10.95
N ASP A 249 27.26 -32.47 10.41
CA ASP A 249 27.12 -31.10 10.92
C ASP A 249 25.68 -30.58 10.73
N TYR A 250 25.30 -29.61 11.57
CA TYR A 250 23.98 -28.97 11.54
C TYR A 250 24.14 -27.45 11.60
N ALA A 251 23.30 -26.70 10.91
CA ALA A 251 23.16 -25.26 11.11
C ALA A 251 21.69 -24.89 11.31
N LEU A 252 21.46 -23.77 12.00
CA LEU A 252 20.12 -23.25 12.29
C LEU A 252 19.98 -21.85 11.69
N ILE A 253 18.83 -21.57 11.09
CA ILE A 253 18.36 -20.23 10.76
C ILE A 253 17.04 -20.02 11.49
N CYS A 254 16.90 -18.87 12.14
CA CYS A 254 15.71 -18.41 12.84
C CYS A 254 15.13 -17.24 12.04
N TRP A 255 13.99 -17.44 11.39
CA TRP A 255 13.30 -16.48 10.53
C TRP A 255 12.03 -15.97 11.21
N ASP A 256 11.86 -14.65 11.36
CA ASP A 256 10.64 -13.85 11.69
C ASP A 256 11.07 -12.44 12.19
N HIS A 257 10.18 -11.65 12.79
CA HIS A 257 10.55 -10.54 13.68
C HIS A 257 11.62 -10.92 14.70
N GLY A 258 12.50 -9.95 14.98
CA GLY A 258 13.38 -9.96 16.14
C GLY A 258 13.28 -8.65 16.92
N GLY A 259 13.43 -8.75 18.24
CA GLY A 259 13.57 -7.62 19.15
C GLY A 259 14.84 -7.75 20.02
N GLY A 260 15.86 -8.40 19.47
CA GLY A 260 17.16 -8.60 20.09
C GLY A 260 17.05 -9.24 21.49
N PRO A 261 17.88 -8.81 22.45
CA PRO A 261 17.85 -9.34 23.81
C PRO A 261 16.68 -8.82 24.66
N VAL A 262 15.93 -7.82 24.18
CA VAL A 262 14.91 -7.12 24.97
C VAL A 262 13.53 -7.80 24.87
N ILE A 263 13.20 -8.33 23.69
CA ILE A 263 11.94 -9.05 23.43
C ILE A 263 12.21 -10.52 23.08
N GLY A 264 13.32 -10.82 22.40
CA GLY A 264 13.61 -12.14 21.86
C GLY A 264 13.35 -12.24 20.36
N TYR A 265 12.97 -13.43 19.91
CA TYR A 265 12.81 -13.79 18.50
C TYR A 265 11.44 -14.44 18.25
N GLY A 266 10.83 -14.17 17.09
CA GLY A 266 9.52 -14.69 16.73
C GLY A 266 8.35 -13.91 17.32
N SER A 267 7.19 -14.02 16.69
CA SER A 267 5.91 -13.42 17.10
C SER A 267 4.76 -14.31 16.61
N ASP A 268 4.47 -15.39 17.32
CA ASP A 268 3.35 -16.28 16.99
C ASP A 268 2.02 -15.52 17.15
N GLU A 269 1.46 -14.97 16.07
CA GLU A 269 0.25 -14.15 16.11
C GLU A 269 -1.06 -14.97 16.26
N LEU A 270 -0.94 -16.30 16.31
CA LEU A 270 -2.04 -17.20 16.68
C LEU A 270 -2.19 -17.31 18.21
N ASN A 271 -1.19 -16.93 19.01
CA ASN A 271 -1.16 -17.03 20.47
C ASN A 271 -0.62 -15.72 21.08
N THR A 272 -1.37 -15.03 21.93
CA THR A 272 -0.97 -13.70 22.44
C THR A 272 -0.29 -13.76 23.81
N ASP A 273 0.90 -13.17 23.98
CA ASP A 273 1.45 -12.96 25.33
C ASP A 273 0.56 -11.97 26.10
N ALA A 274 0.05 -12.41 27.25
CA ALA A 274 -0.77 -11.60 28.16
C ALA A 274 -0.03 -10.40 28.77
N LYS A 275 1.31 -10.33 28.67
CA LYS A 275 2.12 -9.17 29.04
C LYS A 275 2.20 -8.12 27.92
N THR A 276 2.50 -8.56 26.70
CA THR A 276 2.80 -7.65 25.56
C THR A 276 1.54 -7.21 24.83
N GLY A 277 0.55 -8.09 24.72
CA GLY A 277 -0.62 -7.93 23.84
C GLY A 277 -0.33 -8.14 22.34
N GLY A 278 0.91 -8.51 21.97
CA GLY A 278 1.30 -8.95 20.64
C GLY A 278 1.24 -10.47 20.48
N GLY A 279 1.88 -11.01 19.44
CA GLY A 279 2.14 -12.45 19.31
C GLY A 279 3.14 -12.95 20.36
N ASP A 280 3.22 -14.26 20.54
CA ASP A 280 4.10 -14.90 21.53
C ASP A 280 5.52 -15.08 20.98
N SER A 281 6.52 -14.65 21.74
CA SER A 281 7.94 -14.56 21.31
C SER A 281 8.83 -15.50 22.12
N LEU A 282 9.77 -16.18 21.46
CA LEU A 282 10.82 -16.93 22.14
C LEU A 282 11.77 -15.95 22.83
N THR A 283 11.60 -15.75 24.15
CA THR A 283 12.55 -14.95 24.95
C THR A 283 13.94 -15.58 24.96
N MET A 284 14.98 -14.81 25.29
CA MET A 284 16.34 -15.34 25.46
C MET A 284 16.39 -16.52 26.45
N SER A 285 15.67 -16.43 27.56
CA SER A 285 15.56 -17.51 28.57
C SER A 285 15.00 -18.80 27.97
N GLU A 286 14.06 -18.68 27.02
CA GLU A 286 13.34 -19.79 26.41
C GLU A 286 14.10 -20.41 25.23
N MET A 287 14.81 -19.59 24.45
CA MET A 287 15.82 -20.06 23.49
C MET A 287 16.96 -20.79 24.21
N LYS A 288 17.52 -20.22 25.29
CA LYS A 288 18.55 -20.84 26.13
C LYS A 288 18.09 -22.18 26.68
N LYS A 289 16.89 -22.25 27.28
CA LYS A 289 16.26 -23.50 27.76
C LYS A 289 16.08 -24.53 26.65
N ALA A 290 15.64 -24.10 25.46
CA ALA A 290 15.39 -25.00 24.33
C ALA A 290 16.67 -25.60 23.76
N LEU A 291 17.71 -24.78 23.58
CA LEU A 291 19.06 -25.16 23.16
C LEU A 291 19.74 -26.03 24.21
N GLU A 292 19.59 -25.72 25.50
CA GLU A 292 20.13 -26.52 26.60
C GLU A 292 19.55 -27.93 26.67
N ALA A 293 18.27 -28.08 26.31
CA ALA A 293 17.58 -29.37 26.24
C ALA A 293 17.74 -30.06 24.88
N SER A 294 18.52 -29.51 23.95
CA SER A 294 18.77 -30.08 22.61
C SER A 294 20.07 -30.90 22.55
N PRO A 295 20.30 -31.69 21.47
CA PRO A 295 21.59 -32.33 21.23
C PRO A 295 22.76 -31.33 21.13
N PHE A 296 22.49 -30.07 20.78
CA PHE A 296 23.51 -29.09 20.42
C PHE A 296 24.35 -28.59 21.61
N LYS A 297 23.88 -28.81 22.84
CA LYS A 297 24.70 -28.67 24.08
C LYS A 297 25.89 -29.65 24.14
N SER A 298 25.87 -30.72 23.36
CA SER A 298 26.94 -31.75 23.31
C SER A 298 27.73 -31.77 21.99
N LYS A 299 27.14 -31.24 20.91
CA LYS A 299 27.72 -31.15 19.57
C LYS A 299 27.17 -29.88 18.93
N LYS A 300 27.96 -28.81 18.94
CA LYS A 300 27.52 -27.48 18.48
C LYS A 300 26.94 -27.48 17.07
N LEU A 301 26.07 -26.49 16.83
CA LEU A 301 25.69 -26.02 15.51
C LEU A 301 26.90 -25.37 14.83
N ALA A 302 27.09 -25.67 13.55
CA ALA A 302 28.08 -25.07 12.69
C ALA A 302 27.88 -23.55 12.61
N PHE A 303 26.63 -23.08 12.51
CA PHE A 303 26.23 -21.70 12.84
C PHE A 303 24.78 -21.64 13.34
N ILE A 304 24.45 -20.56 14.04
CA ILE A 304 23.08 -20.08 14.25
C ILE A 304 22.92 -18.73 13.53
N GLY A 305 21.92 -18.65 12.65
CA GLY A 305 21.55 -17.46 11.91
C GLY A 305 20.23 -16.90 12.42
N PHE A 306 20.09 -15.58 12.36
CA PHE A 306 18.85 -14.88 12.63
C PHE A 306 18.53 -13.97 11.44
N ASP A 307 17.58 -14.43 10.64
CA ASP A 307 16.90 -13.66 9.58
C ASP A 307 15.73 -12.94 10.27
N ALA A 308 16.14 -11.99 11.11
CA ALA A 308 15.35 -11.34 12.13
C ALA A 308 16.08 -10.08 12.66
N CYS A 309 15.34 -8.99 12.77
CA CYS A 309 15.85 -7.69 13.23
C CYS A 309 16.56 -7.76 14.60
N LEU A 310 17.63 -6.97 14.76
CA LEU A 310 18.29 -6.67 16.04
C LEU A 310 18.97 -7.86 16.77
N MET A 311 19.07 -9.02 16.14
CA MET A 311 19.59 -10.23 16.80
C MET A 311 21.12 -10.27 16.92
N SER A 312 21.86 -9.35 16.29
CA SER A 312 23.30 -9.16 16.52
C SER A 312 23.55 -8.28 17.75
N SER A 313 23.52 -8.92 18.92
CA SER A 313 23.92 -8.31 20.19
C SER A 313 24.87 -9.22 20.97
N LEU A 314 25.65 -8.62 21.87
CA LEU A 314 26.62 -9.33 22.71
C LEU A 314 25.93 -10.31 23.68
N GLU A 315 24.71 -10.00 24.13
CA GLU A 315 23.83 -10.88 24.89
C GLU A 315 23.43 -12.13 24.08
N ILE A 316 23.00 -11.95 22.82
CA ILE A 316 22.62 -13.06 21.92
C ILE A 316 23.85 -13.91 21.60
N ALA A 317 25.01 -13.30 21.34
CA ALA A 317 26.27 -14.02 21.15
C ALA A 317 26.66 -14.85 22.40
N ASP A 318 26.46 -14.31 23.60
CA ASP A 318 26.75 -15.02 24.85
C ASP A 318 25.78 -16.17 25.15
N MET A 319 24.50 -15.98 24.82
CA MET A 319 23.50 -17.06 24.86
C MET A 319 23.86 -18.18 23.88
N CYS A 320 24.36 -17.84 22.69
CA CYS A 320 24.62 -18.79 21.61
C CYS A 320 25.98 -19.49 21.69
N GLN A 321 27.01 -18.90 22.32
CA GLN A 321 28.37 -19.47 22.34
C GLN A 321 28.53 -20.91 22.88
N PRO A 322 27.68 -21.45 23.78
CA PRO A 322 27.76 -22.85 24.18
C PRO A 322 27.19 -23.83 23.13
N TYR A 323 26.35 -23.35 22.20
CA TYR A 323 25.52 -24.18 21.31
C TYR A 323 25.87 -24.04 19.82
N ALA A 324 26.58 -22.98 19.44
CA ALA A 324 27.02 -22.73 18.07
C ALA A 324 28.48 -22.25 18.00
N ASP A 325 29.13 -22.42 16.84
CA ASP A 325 30.48 -21.90 16.59
C ASP A 325 30.47 -20.51 15.92
N TYR A 326 29.46 -20.19 15.10
CA TYR A 326 29.27 -18.87 14.51
C TYR A 326 27.84 -18.35 14.70
N LEU A 327 27.71 -17.02 14.82
CA LEU A 327 26.45 -16.27 14.75
C LEU A 327 26.37 -15.52 13.41
N VAL A 328 25.21 -15.49 12.76
CA VAL A 328 24.94 -14.66 11.57
C VAL A 328 23.69 -13.82 11.83
N ALA A 329 23.82 -12.49 11.94
CA ALA A 329 22.69 -11.61 12.30
C ALA A 329 22.92 -10.12 11.95
N SER A 330 21.83 -9.35 11.85
CA SER A 330 21.83 -7.89 11.81
C SER A 330 21.70 -7.28 13.21
N ALA A 331 22.37 -6.14 13.46
CA ALA A 331 22.14 -5.32 14.66
C ALA A 331 21.03 -4.27 14.45
N ASP A 332 20.73 -3.92 13.19
CA ASP A 332 19.65 -3.00 12.81
C ASP A 332 18.39 -3.75 12.33
N THR A 333 17.34 -3.01 11.99
CA THR A 333 16.17 -3.56 11.29
C THR A 333 16.55 -4.09 9.92
N GLU A 334 16.13 -5.32 9.61
CA GLU A 334 16.32 -5.95 8.30
C GLU A 334 15.22 -5.53 7.31
N PRO A 335 15.45 -5.62 5.98
CA PRO A 335 14.37 -5.53 4.99
C PRO A 335 13.28 -6.55 5.29
N GLY A 336 12.05 -6.20 4.94
CA GLY A 336 10.92 -7.09 5.18
C GLY A 336 10.98 -8.45 4.45
N CYS A 337 11.69 -8.53 3.33
CA CYS A 337 11.91 -9.76 2.57
C CYS A 337 13.22 -10.47 3.00
N GLY A 338 13.60 -10.35 4.27
CA GLY A 338 14.65 -11.13 4.91
C GLY A 338 15.99 -11.18 4.17
N TRP A 339 16.62 -12.35 4.22
CA TRP A 339 17.81 -12.70 3.46
C TRP A 339 17.45 -13.27 2.08
N ASN A 340 18.20 -12.90 1.03
CA ASN A 340 18.05 -13.54 -0.28
C ASN A 340 18.59 -14.98 -0.22
N TYR A 341 17.71 -15.98 -0.38
CA TYR A 341 18.01 -17.42 -0.22
C TYR A 341 18.67 -18.09 -1.43
N GLU A 342 18.94 -17.37 -2.52
CA GLU A 342 19.71 -17.89 -3.66
C GLU A 342 21.13 -18.35 -3.27
N PHE A 343 21.67 -17.91 -2.11
CA PHE A 343 22.95 -18.39 -1.57
C PHE A 343 23.03 -19.93 -1.46
N LEU A 344 21.88 -20.59 -1.26
CA LEU A 344 21.77 -22.05 -1.17
C LEU A 344 22.28 -22.78 -2.42
N GLY A 345 22.26 -22.14 -3.60
CA GLY A 345 22.82 -22.70 -4.83
C GLY A 345 24.34 -22.97 -4.76
N GLY A 346 25.05 -22.28 -3.86
CA GLY A 346 26.47 -22.51 -3.58
C GLY A 346 26.73 -23.57 -2.51
N VAL A 347 25.72 -23.96 -1.72
CA VAL A 347 25.90 -24.80 -0.52
C VAL A 347 26.04 -26.28 -0.88
N LYS A 348 27.02 -26.92 -0.24
CA LYS A 348 27.35 -28.34 -0.39
C LYS A 348 27.61 -28.92 0.99
N GLY A 349 27.53 -30.23 1.14
CA GLY A 349 27.80 -30.92 2.41
C GLY A 349 29.26 -30.81 2.90
N THR A 350 30.13 -30.11 2.18
CA THR A 350 31.51 -29.79 2.60
C THR A 350 31.77 -28.28 2.69
N SER A 351 30.74 -27.44 2.57
CA SER A 351 30.85 -25.99 2.76
C SER A 351 31.06 -25.69 4.25
N LYS A 352 32.00 -24.79 4.59
CA LYS A 352 32.28 -24.41 5.98
C LYS A 352 31.24 -23.39 6.44
N ALA A 353 30.85 -23.42 7.71
CA ALA A 353 29.87 -22.50 8.30
C ALA A 353 30.12 -21.04 7.93
N LYS A 354 31.35 -20.55 8.15
CA LYS A 354 31.75 -19.17 7.80
C LYS A 354 31.59 -18.86 6.31
N ASP A 355 31.87 -19.81 5.41
CA ASP A 355 31.78 -19.59 3.96
C ASP A 355 30.30 -19.51 3.51
N ILE A 356 29.39 -20.18 4.24
CA ILE A 356 27.94 -20.06 4.06
C ILE A 356 27.46 -18.69 4.60
N GLY A 357 27.92 -18.28 5.79
CA GLY A 357 27.65 -16.95 6.37
C GLY A 357 28.11 -15.80 5.47
N SER A 358 29.34 -15.89 4.93
CA SER A 358 29.86 -14.97 3.90
C SER A 358 28.94 -14.88 2.68
N SER A 359 28.38 -16.02 2.25
CA SER A 359 27.47 -16.07 1.10
C SER A 359 26.13 -15.38 1.40
N ILE A 360 25.59 -15.54 2.61
CA ILE A 360 24.39 -14.87 3.11
C ILE A 360 24.60 -13.34 3.16
N VAL A 361 25.69 -12.87 3.80
CA VAL A 361 26.04 -11.43 3.83
C VAL A 361 26.15 -10.88 2.40
N LYS A 362 26.72 -11.65 1.47
CA LYS A 362 26.82 -11.22 0.08
C LYS A 362 25.46 -11.14 -0.63
N THR A 363 24.63 -12.19 -0.62
CA THR A 363 23.34 -12.18 -1.38
C THR A 363 22.36 -11.16 -0.82
N TYR A 364 22.37 -10.94 0.50
CA TYR A 364 21.62 -9.88 1.16
C TYR A 364 22.01 -8.49 0.64
N PHE A 365 23.30 -8.12 0.68
CA PHE A 365 23.73 -6.81 0.19
C PHE A 365 23.65 -6.69 -1.35
N ASP A 366 23.87 -7.76 -2.10
CA ASP A 366 23.59 -7.83 -3.55
C ASP A 366 22.13 -7.49 -3.84
N PHE A 367 21.19 -8.09 -3.11
CA PHE A 367 19.75 -7.83 -3.22
C PHE A 367 19.40 -6.38 -2.86
N LEU A 368 19.94 -5.86 -1.76
CA LEU A 368 19.77 -4.46 -1.35
C LEU A 368 20.34 -3.46 -2.38
N SER A 369 21.29 -3.87 -3.23
CA SER A 369 21.81 -3.02 -4.31
C SER A 369 20.85 -2.86 -5.49
N ASP A 370 19.85 -3.75 -5.67
CA ASP A 370 19.01 -3.73 -6.86
C ASP A 370 18.02 -2.53 -6.86
N PRO A 371 18.14 -1.59 -7.81
CA PRO A 371 17.26 -0.42 -7.87
C PRO A 371 15.80 -0.79 -8.21
N SER A 372 15.57 -1.91 -8.88
CA SER A 372 14.21 -2.34 -9.24
C SER A 372 13.42 -2.93 -8.08
N ILE A 373 14.09 -3.35 -7.00
CA ILE A 373 13.48 -4.14 -5.92
C ILE A 373 13.08 -3.27 -4.71
N SER A 374 13.93 -2.33 -4.26
CA SER A 374 13.58 -1.48 -3.10
C SER A 374 14.22 -0.07 -3.13
N PRO A 375 13.44 1.01 -3.32
CA PRO A 375 13.98 2.38 -3.27
C PRO A 375 14.28 2.90 -1.86
N TYR A 376 13.65 2.39 -0.80
CA TYR A 376 13.69 2.99 0.55
C TYR A 376 14.24 2.06 1.64
N ILE A 377 15.54 1.76 1.58
CA ILE A 377 16.30 1.20 2.70
C ILE A 377 17.51 2.12 2.93
N LYS A 378 17.60 2.71 4.13
CA LYS A 378 18.58 3.76 4.46
C LYS A 378 19.73 3.26 5.33
N SER A 379 19.42 2.30 6.20
CA SER A 379 20.33 1.64 7.12
C SER A 379 20.17 0.14 6.95
N ALA A 380 21.29 -0.60 6.95
CA ALA A 380 21.31 -2.05 7.01
C ALA A 380 22.67 -2.53 7.55
N THR A 381 22.66 -3.62 8.31
CA THR A 381 23.85 -4.36 8.77
C THR A 381 23.64 -5.85 8.55
N LEU A 382 24.69 -6.63 8.28
CA LEU A 382 24.67 -8.09 8.43
C LEU A 382 26.10 -8.60 8.63
N GLY A 383 26.32 -9.47 9.63
CA GLY A 383 27.66 -9.95 9.99
C GLY A 383 27.72 -11.38 10.49
N VAL A 384 28.89 -12.00 10.34
CA VAL A 384 29.25 -13.36 10.74
C VAL A 384 30.29 -13.28 11.86
N PHE A 385 29.96 -13.77 13.05
CA PHE A 385 30.77 -13.61 14.27
C PHE A 385 31.24 -14.96 14.82
N ASP A 386 32.54 -15.08 15.12
CA ASP A 386 33.16 -16.25 15.77
C ASP A 386 32.81 -16.26 17.27
N LEU A 387 31.93 -17.18 17.66
CA LEU A 387 31.43 -17.26 19.03
C LEU A 387 32.48 -17.75 20.04
N SER A 388 33.64 -18.25 19.59
CA SER A 388 34.78 -18.52 20.49
C SER A 388 35.49 -17.25 20.98
N LYS A 389 35.09 -16.08 20.48
CA LYS A 389 35.67 -14.77 20.81
C LYS A 389 34.80 -13.93 21.74
N THR A 390 33.55 -14.34 21.96
CA THR A 390 32.54 -13.63 22.77
C THR A 390 33.10 -13.20 24.13
N ASP A 391 33.68 -14.12 24.91
CA ASP A 391 34.28 -13.81 26.22
C ASP A 391 35.38 -12.73 26.19
N SER A 392 36.14 -12.62 25.08
CA SER A 392 37.14 -11.54 24.89
C SER A 392 36.47 -10.18 24.71
N VAL A 393 35.38 -10.11 23.93
CA VAL A 393 34.60 -8.87 23.75
C VAL A 393 33.90 -8.49 25.05
N LYS A 394 33.27 -9.45 25.74
CA LYS A 394 32.67 -9.25 27.07
C LYS A 394 33.67 -8.67 28.07
N SER A 395 34.86 -9.28 28.17
CA SER A 395 35.95 -8.82 29.06
C SER A 395 36.47 -7.43 28.69
N ALA A 396 36.59 -7.12 27.40
CA ALA A 396 37.04 -5.82 26.94
C ALA A 396 36.01 -4.70 27.21
N MET A 397 34.73 -4.98 26.92
CA MET A 397 33.60 -4.10 27.22
C MET A 397 33.48 -3.85 28.73
N GLY A 398 33.55 -4.89 29.56
CA GLY A 398 33.59 -4.78 31.02
C GLY A 398 34.70 -3.84 31.50
N GLY A 399 35.89 -3.91 30.88
CA GLY A 399 36.98 -2.95 31.11
C GLY A 399 36.62 -1.48 30.83
N VAL A 400 35.86 -1.19 29.77
CA VAL A 400 35.36 0.17 29.48
C VAL A 400 34.28 0.58 30.50
N CYS A 401 33.37 -0.34 30.85
CA CYS A 401 32.33 -0.10 31.86
C CYS A 401 32.93 0.20 33.25
N LYS A 402 33.98 -0.52 33.63
CA LYS A 402 34.76 -0.30 34.87
C LYS A 402 35.34 1.11 34.93
N ALA A 403 35.90 1.60 33.82
CA ALA A 403 36.49 2.92 33.72
C ALA A 403 35.40 4.02 33.83
N MET A 404 34.28 3.87 33.12
CA MET A 404 33.11 4.76 33.27
C MET A 404 32.58 4.78 34.71
N LYS A 405 32.43 3.61 35.34
CA LYS A 405 31.93 3.53 36.72
C LYS A 405 32.87 4.23 37.71
N ALA A 406 34.18 4.12 37.52
CA ALA A 406 35.17 4.79 38.36
C ALA A 406 35.12 6.33 38.21
N GLU A 407 34.76 6.87 37.04
CA GLU A 407 34.49 8.30 36.86
C GLU A 407 33.22 8.73 37.61
N ILE A 408 32.13 7.98 37.42
CA ILE A 408 30.81 8.23 38.03
C ILE A 408 30.85 8.14 39.56
N ASP A 409 31.58 7.18 40.13
CA ASP A 409 31.77 7.07 41.59
C ASP A 409 32.51 8.28 42.20
N ASN A 410 33.30 9.01 41.39
CA ASN A 410 33.97 10.25 41.79
C ASN A 410 33.12 11.52 41.54
N GLY A 411 31.92 11.37 40.96
CA GLY A 411 30.99 12.48 40.70
C GLY A 411 31.23 13.23 39.39
N ASP A 412 32.05 12.70 38.49
CA ASP A 412 32.14 13.17 37.10
C ASP A 412 31.32 12.24 36.19
N ALA A 413 30.71 12.80 35.16
CA ALA A 413 29.93 12.08 34.15
C ALA A 413 30.21 12.61 32.73
N ALA A 414 31.27 13.40 32.56
CA ALA A 414 31.58 14.06 31.30
C ALA A 414 31.86 13.07 30.17
N ASN A 415 32.54 11.96 30.43
CA ASN A 415 32.80 10.94 29.42
C ASN A 415 31.62 9.98 29.24
N TYR A 416 30.83 9.73 30.28
CA TYR A 416 29.53 9.04 30.13
C TYR A 416 28.60 9.83 29.19
N LYS A 417 28.54 11.16 29.31
CA LYS A 417 27.77 12.00 28.39
C LYS A 417 28.32 11.95 26.95
N LYS A 418 29.64 11.92 26.75
CA LYS A 418 30.23 11.76 25.40
C LYS A 418 29.83 10.46 24.72
N PHE A 419 29.72 9.37 25.49
CA PHE A 419 29.18 8.11 25.01
C PHE A 419 27.71 8.27 24.59
N LEU A 420 26.86 8.88 25.42
CA LEU A 420 25.46 9.15 25.06
C LEU A 420 25.29 10.10 23.85
N ASP A 421 26.18 11.09 23.72
CA ASP A 421 26.18 12.05 22.62
C ASP A 421 26.81 11.49 21.31
N GLY A 422 27.44 10.31 21.35
CA GLY A 422 28.33 9.84 20.27
C GLY A 422 28.28 8.35 19.90
N ALA A 423 27.62 7.49 20.68
CA ALA A 423 27.35 6.11 20.30
C ALA A 423 26.12 6.03 19.36
N TYR A 424 26.21 5.20 18.32
CA TYR A 424 25.06 4.87 17.48
C TYR A 424 24.14 3.90 18.24
N SER A 425 22.83 4.12 18.13
CA SER A 425 21.82 3.27 18.77
C SER A 425 20.92 2.68 17.71
N TYR A 426 20.86 1.36 17.66
CA TYR A 426 20.00 0.65 16.73
C TYR A 426 18.53 0.74 17.15
N SER A 427 17.67 1.16 16.23
CA SER A 427 16.20 1.00 16.28
C SER A 427 15.44 1.52 17.52
N GLY A 428 16.07 2.29 18.41
CA GLY A 428 15.41 2.88 19.57
C GLY A 428 15.18 1.93 20.76
N TYR A 429 15.68 0.69 20.71
CA TYR A 429 15.61 -0.28 21.81
C TYR A 429 16.78 -0.19 22.80
N ASP A 430 17.42 0.99 22.92
CA ASP A 430 18.59 1.21 23.77
C ASP A 430 19.74 0.21 23.44
N LEU A 431 19.95 -0.10 22.15
CA LEU A 431 20.99 -1.03 21.65
C LEU A 431 22.18 -0.26 21.07
N ALA A 432 23.22 -0.03 21.88
CA ALA A 432 24.40 0.73 21.48
C ALA A 432 25.37 -0.11 20.64
N ASP A 433 25.84 0.42 19.51
CA ASP A 433 26.90 -0.20 18.69
C ASP A 433 28.25 -0.15 19.43
N LEU A 434 28.91 -1.30 19.55
CA LEU A 434 30.16 -1.43 20.31
C LEU A 434 31.35 -0.70 19.67
N ALA A 435 31.29 -0.33 18.38
CA ALA A 435 32.34 0.44 17.74
C ALA A 435 32.27 1.93 18.09
N THR A 436 31.16 2.56 17.76
CA THR A 436 30.88 3.97 18.08
C THR A 436 30.94 4.25 19.59
N MET A 437 30.60 3.26 20.44
CA MET A 437 30.88 3.29 21.88
C MET A 437 32.38 3.49 22.19
N ALA A 438 33.27 2.72 21.57
CA ALA A 438 34.70 2.81 21.88
C ALA A 438 35.39 3.99 21.18
N ASP A 439 34.85 4.48 20.05
CA ASP A 439 35.34 5.71 19.41
C ASP A 439 34.96 6.97 20.18
N SER A 440 33.69 7.11 20.60
CA SER A 440 33.23 8.25 21.42
C SER A 440 33.96 8.35 22.78
N LEU A 441 34.40 7.21 23.32
CA LEU A 441 35.18 7.10 24.56
C LEU A 441 36.71 7.04 24.37
N SER A 442 37.21 7.01 23.13
CA SER A 442 38.62 6.74 22.80
C SER A 442 39.61 7.71 23.46
N GLY A 443 39.23 8.99 23.58
CA GLY A 443 40.04 10.03 24.24
C GLY A 443 40.03 9.98 25.77
N ALA A 444 39.14 9.21 26.38
CA ALA A 444 39.04 9.04 27.83
C ALA A 444 39.67 7.72 28.30
N TYR A 445 39.24 6.60 27.72
CA TYR A 445 39.63 5.25 28.14
C TYR A 445 40.47 4.57 27.05
N SER A 446 41.56 5.26 26.65
CA SER A 446 42.34 4.93 25.44
C SER A 446 43.10 3.58 25.48
N GLY A 447 43.12 2.88 26.63
CA GLY A 447 43.64 1.53 26.76
C GLY A 447 42.55 0.45 26.68
N GLU A 448 41.37 0.77 27.21
CA GLU A 448 40.20 -0.10 27.35
C GLU A 448 39.48 -0.19 26.00
N THR A 449 39.22 0.98 25.39
CA THR A 449 38.65 1.10 24.04
C THR A 449 39.49 0.42 22.97
N LYS A 450 40.83 0.43 23.09
CA LYS A 450 41.72 -0.31 22.17
C LYS A 450 41.63 -1.83 22.33
N LYS A 451 41.37 -2.33 23.54
CA LYS A 451 41.10 -3.77 23.75
C LYS A 451 39.75 -4.14 23.12
N LEU A 452 38.74 -3.29 23.25
CA LEU A 452 37.44 -3.50 22.63
C LEU A 452 37.52 -3.47 21.10
N LYS A 453 38.23 -2.49 20.51
CA LYS A 453 38.60 -2.45 19.07
C LYS A 453 39.20 -3.79 18.59
N SER A 454 40.20 -4.30 19.30
CA SER A 454 40.88 -5.56 18.96
C SER A 454 39.93 -6.76 19.06
N ALA A 455 39.23 -6.91 20.19
CA ALA A 455 38.36 -8.06 20.42
C ALA A 455 37.18 -8.14 19.43
N LEU A 456 36.63 -6.99 19.01
CA LEU A 456 35.62 -6.92 17.94
C LEU A 456 36.20 -7.37 16.58
N GLY A 457 37.42 -6.95 16.25
CA GLY A 457 38.11 -7.36 15.01
C GLY A 457 38.53 -8.83 15.02
N ASP A 458 38.89 -9.39 16.18
CA ASP A 458 39.17 -10.82 16.35
C ASP A 458 37.89 -11.68 16.23
N MET A 459 36.71 -11.11 16.49
CA MET A 459 35.41 -11.79 16.50
C MET A 459 34.67 -11.73 15.15
N LEU A 460 34.78 -10.64 14.39
CA LEU A 460 34.07 -10.49 13.12
C LEU A 460 34.81 -11.20 11.98
N VAL A 461 34.16 -12.23 11.41
CA VAL A 461 34.72 -13.08 10.35
C VAL A 461 34.49 -12.47 8.96
N GLU A 462 33.28 -11.98 8.74
CA GLU A 462 32.90 -11.16 7.58
C GLU A 462 31.61 -10.41 7.91
N GLY A 463 31.48 -9.15 7.50
CA GLY A 463 30.24 -8.39 7.66
C GLY A 463 30.26 -7.10 6.87
N SER A 464 29.07 -6.54 6.65
CA SER A 464 28.84 -5.34 5.85
C SER A 464 27.79 -4.43 6.51
N THR A 465 27.92 -3.12 6.28
CA THR A 465 27.02 -2.08 6.81
C THR A 465 26.88 -0.92 5.82
N THR A 466 25.71 -0.29 5.75
CA THR A 466 25.56 1.05 5.12
C THR A 466 25.78 2.19 6.12
N ILE A 467 25.90 1.89 7.41
CA ILE A 467 25.94 2.85 8.51
C ILE A 467 27.39 3.15 8.89
N LYS A 468 27.83 4.38 8.62
CA LYS A 468 29.22 4.81 8.85
C LYS A 468 29.63 4.72 10.33
N GLY A 469 30.70 3.97 10.60
CA GLY A 469 31.32 3.86 11.93
C GLY A 469 30.84 2.68 12.79
N THR A 470 29.85 1.92 12.33
CA THR A 470 29.32 0.76 13.05
C THR A 470 30.12 -0.52 12.82
N CYS A 471 30.10 -1.43 13.80
CA CYS A 471 30.60 -2.80 13.64
C CYS A 471 29.49 -3.86 13.50
N GLY A 472 28.21 -3.45 13.60
CA GLY A 472 27.08 -4.37 13.43
C GLY A 472 26.94 -5.39 14.55
N LEU A 473 27.51 -5.11 15.73
CA LEU A 473 27.31 -5.86 16.96
C LEU A 473 26.96 -4.87 18.08
N SER A 474 25.78 -5.05 18.65
CA SER A 474 25.22 -4.16 19.68
C SER A 474 25.42 -4.68 21.11
N VAL A 475 25.15 -3.82 22.09
CA VAL A 475 24.92 -4.19 23.49
C VAL A 475 23.76 -3.37 24.03
N TYR A 476 22.93 -3.95 24.89
CA TYR A 476 21.89 -3.19 25.59
C TYR A 476 22.53 -2.18 26.57
N PHE A 477 22.20 -0.90 26.39
CA PHE A 477 22.65 0.18 27.23
C PHE A 477 21.57 1.28 27.24
N PRO A 478 20.95 1.62 28.40
CA PRO A 478 19.93 2.66 28.46
C PRO A 478 20.53 4.05 28.13
N LEU A 479 20.31 4.54 26.91
CA LEU A 479 20.90 5.80 26.43
C LEU A 479 20.02 7.03 26.75
N THR A 480 18.81 6.81 27.26
CA THR A 480 17.84 7.88 27.49
C THR A 480 18.18 8.74 28.72
N ASN A 481 18.44 10.04 28.48
CA ASN A 481 18.91 11.02 29.46
C ASN A 481 17.85 11.53 30.46
N SER A 482 16.78 10.76 30.74
CA SER A 482 15.65 11.24 31.55
C SER A 482 15.01 10.15 32.41
N ALA A 483 14.69 10.50 33.66
CA ALA A 483 13.98 9.61 34.58
C ALA A 483 12.51 9.36 34.16
N ALA A 484 11.94 10.15 33.23
CA ALA A 484 10.64 9.87 32.65
C ALA A 484 10.75 8.78 31.56
N ASP A 485 11.84 8.81 30.77
CA ASP A 485 12.08 7.87 29.68
C ASP A 485 12.66 6.55 30.21
N TYR A 486 13.44 6.55 31.30
CA TYR A 486 13.75 5.33 32.07
C TYR A 486 12.47 4.64 32.60
N ASN A 487 11.39 5.40 32.88
CA ASN A 487 10.09 4.81 33.19
C ASN A 487 9.32 4.33 31.94
N ALA A 488 9.69 4.76 30.73
CA ALA A 488 9.26 4.16 29.47
C ALA A 488 10.07 2.90 29.14
N SER A 489 11.37 2.86 29.41
CA SER A 489 12.16 1.61 29.43
C SER A 489 11.61 0.61 30.46
N LYS A 490 11.10 1.08 31.62
CA LYS A 490 10.30 0.23 32.55
C LYS A 490 8.93 -0.23 32.00
N ILE A 491 8.43 0.29 30.87
CA ILE A 491 7.33 -0.37 30.15
C ILE A 491 7.88 -1.62 29.45
N LEU A 492 9.10 -1.58 28.88
CA LEU A 492 9.79 -2.79 28.40
C LEU A 492 10.17 -3.78 29.53
N TYR A 493 10.33 -3.33 30.79
CA TYR A 493 10.47 -4.25 31.94
C TYR A 493 9.23 -5.14 32.15
N SER A 494 8.05 -4.78 31.60
CA SER A 494 6.82 -5.57 31.78
C SER A 494 6.68 -6.73 30.80
N ILE A 495 7.47 -6.77 29.71
CA ILE A 495 7.30 -7.67 28.55
C ILE A 495 8.34 -8.80 28.46
N GLY A 496 8.90 -9.23 29.60
CA GLY A 496 9.45 -10.59 29.78
C GLY A 496 10.88 -10.86 29.34
N GLY A 497 11.38 -10.33 28.22
CA GLY A 497 12.75 -10.64 27.74
C GLY A 497 13.87 -10.16 28.69
N TYR A 498 13.60 -9.10 29.45
CA TYR A 498 14.54 -8.41 30.36
C TYR A 498 15.05 -9.27 31.54
N ASP A 499 14.45 -10.44 31.79
CA ASP A 499 14.86 -11.35 32.86
C ASP A 499 16.31 -11.82 32.68
N LEU A 500 16.77 -12.14 31.46
CA LEU A 500 18.15 -12.64 31.28
C LEU A 500 19.19 -11.52 31.45
N ILE A 501 18.94 -10.34 30.88
CA ILE A 501 19.82 -9.15 31.00
C ILE A 501 20.07 -8.79 32.48
N THR A 502 19.07 -8.98 33.35
CA THR A 502 19.15 -8.62 34.77
C THR A 502 19.60 -9.75 35.70
N THR A 503 19.32 -11.01 35.35
CA THR A 503 19.71 -12.18 36.18
C THR A 503 21.07 -12.76 35.81
N ASP A 504 21.47 -12.69 34.54
CA ASP A 504 22.72 -13.24 33.98
C ASP A 504 23.42 -12.17 33.10
N PRO A 505 23.82 -11.01 33.67
CA PRO A 505 24.36 -9.88 32.90
C PRO A 505 25.74 -10.19 32.32
N ILE A 506 26.01 -9.63 31.13
CA ILE A 506 27.20 -9.88 30.30
C ILE A 506 28.53 -9.89 31.10
N ASP A 507 28.71 -8.91 31.98
CA ASP A 507 29.86 -8.87 32.89
C ASP A 507 29.53 -8.14 34.22
N ASN A 508 30.33 -8.42 35.24
CA ASN A 508 30.24 -7.82 36.57
C ASN A 508 30.56 -6.32 36.58
N ASP A 509 31.53 -5.84 35.78
CA ASP A 509 31.83 -4.40 35.69
C ASP A 509 30.74 -3.65 34.89
N TYR A 510 30.12 -4.29 33.89
CA TYR A 510 28.91 -3.79 33.22
C TYR A 510 27.75 -3.67 34.23
N LYS A 511 27.47 -4.74 34.99
CA LYS A 511 26.43 -4.73 36.03
C LYS A 511 26.66 -3.62 37.05
N ALA A 512 27.89 -3.50 37.54
CA ALA A 512 28.27 -2.48 38.52
C ALA A 512 28.14 -1.04 37.97
N LEU A 513 28.35 -0.83 36.66
CA LEU A 513 28.06 0.45 36.01
C LEU A 513 26.55 0.74 36.00
N MET A 514 25.71 -0.22 35.61
CA MET A 514 24.26 -0.04 35.60
C MET A 514 23.69 0.20 37.01
N GLU A 515 24.18 -0.53 38.02
CA GLU A 515 23.83 -0.30 39.44
C GLU A 515 24.28 1.08 39.97
N ALA A 516 25.32 1.68 39.38
CA ALA A 516 25.80 3.01 39.76
C ALA A 516 25.06 4.15 39.06
N LEU A 517 24.65 3.95 37.80
CA LEU A 517 23.84 4.88 37.01
C LEU A 517 22.37 4.89 37.48
N TYR A 518 21.82 3.71 37.79
CA TYR A 518 20.40 3.50 38.13
C TYR A 518 20.26 2.78 39.49
N PRO A 519 20.73 3.40 40.60
CA PRO A 519 20.62 2.79 41.92
C PRO A 519 19.15 2.56 42.31
N ALA A 520 18.85 1.36 42.82
CA ALA A 520 17.49 0.98 43.18
C ALA A 520 16.84 1.96 44.18
N GLU A 521 15.57 2.30 43.93
CA GLU A 521 14.78 3.26 44.70
C GLU A 521 14.74 2.88 46.20
N GLY A 522 15.55 3.57 47.01
CA GLY A 522 15.72 3.30 48.45
C GLY A 522 17.12 3.58 49.01
N GLY A 523 18.16 3.70 48.17
CA GLY A 523 19.54 3.97 48.60
C GLY A 523 19.98 5.43 48.50
N SER A 524 19.75 6.24 49.54
CA SER A 524 20.27 7.63 49.60
C SER A 524 21.79 7.66 49.86
N LYS A 525 22.58 8.19 48.92
CA LYS A 525 23.96 8.67 49.17
C LYS A 525 23.94 10.14 49.66
N PRO A 526 24.93 10.58 50.46
CA PRO A 526 24.85 11.83 51.23
C PRO A 526 25.31 13.09 50.48
N ASP A 527 24.71 14.24 50.82
CA ASP A 527 25.17 15.57 50.39
C ASP A 527 26.59 15.89 50.88
N SER A 528 27.43 16.39 49.97
CA SER A 528 28.76 16.92 50.25
C SER A 528 28.76 18.46 50.39
N SER A 529 27.89 19.00 51.26
CA SER A 529 27.98 20.42 51.66
C SER A 529 28.72 20.58 53.00
N SER A 530 29.48 21.67 53.14
CA SER A 530 30.47 21.82 54.20
C SER A 530 29.95 22.52 55.47
N SER A 531 30.34 21.95 56.62
CA SER A 531 30.49 22.61 57.93
C SER A 531 29.27 23.24 58.65
N LYS A 532 28.69 22.43 59.55
CA LYS A 532 28.54 22.66 61.03
C LYS A 532 27.69 23.86 61.56
N PRO A 533 27.18 23.77 62.83
CA PRO A 533 26.71 22.60 63.62
C PRO A 533 25.24 22.87 64.11
N GLU A 534 24.53 22.14 65.01
CA GLU A 534 24.85 21.43 66.28
C GLU A 534 23.86 20.27 66.63
N GLU A 535 24.33 19.41 67.56
CA GLU A 535 23.63 18.55 68.55
C GLU A 535 22.37 17.69 68.24
N SER A 536 22.63 16.37 68.13
CA SER A 536 22.21 15.31 69.12
C SER A 536 21.12 14.25 68.82
N SER A 537 21.58 13.00 68.73
CA SER A 537 21.05 11.75 69.34
C SER A 537 19.73 11.07 68.91
N SER A 538 19.89 9.86 68.30
CA SER A 538 19.15 8.59 68.57
C SER A 538 17.63 8.48 68.28
N LYS A 539 16.99 7.31 68.03
CA LYS A 539 17.37 5.89 67.78
C LYS A 539 16.14 5.24 67.06
N ALA A 540 16.28 4.53 65.94
CA ALA A 540 16.45 3.07 65.78
C ALA A 540 15.16 2.21 65.68
N GLU A 541 15.22 1.20 64.78
CA GLU A 541 14.48 -0.09 64.72
C GLU A 541 12.93 -0.08 64.52
N SER A 542 12.37 -0.64 63.43
CA SER A 542 12.14 -2.07 63.08
C SER A 542 10.73 -2.57 63.51
N SER A 543 10.08 -3.60 62.92
CA SER A 543 10.26 -4.35 61.66
C SER A 543 9.04 -5.27 61.37
N SER A 544 8.80 -5.61 60.09
CA SER A 544 8.03 -6.81 59.65
C SER A 544 6.51 -6.83 59.96
N LYS A 545 5.63 -7.70 59.42
CA LYS A 545 5.62 -8.63 58.25
C LYS A 545 4.17 -9.13 58.03
N LYS A 546 3.74 -9.38 56.77
CA LYS A 546 2.70 -10.37 56.34
C LYS A 546 1.26 -10.17 56.91
N GLU A 547 0.16 -10.73 56.40
CA GLU A 547 -0.14 -11.37 55.10
C GLU A 547 -1.66 -11.32 54.76
N GLU A 548 -1.97 -11.53 53.48
CA GLU A 548 -3.14 -12.21 52.91
C GLU A 548 -4.63 -11.77 53.08
N ASN A 549 -5.32 -11.96 51.95
CA ASN A 549 -6.67 -12.51 51.76
C ASN A 549 -7.97 -11.75 52.14
N SER A 550 -8.40 -10.95 51.15
CA SER A 550 -9.57 -11.30 50.30
C SER A 550 -11.00 -10.94 50.74
N SER A 551 -11.77 -10.49 49.74
CA SER A 551 -13.24 -10.61 49.60
C SER A 551 -14.11 -9.80 50.58
N LYS A 552 -15.41 -9.55 50.32
CA LYS A 552 -16.17 -9.26 49.08
C LYS A 552 -17.57 -8.85 49.54
N ALA A 553 -18.25 -7.95 48.80
CA ALA A 553 -19.67 -7.62 49.00
C ALA A 553 -20.00 -6.90 50.34
N GLU A 554 -21.18 -6.30 50.56
CA GLU A 554 -22.15 -5.77 49.59
C GLU A 554 -23.08 -4.72 50.22
N SER A 555 -23.54 -3.78 49.38
CA SER A 555 -24.88 -3.17 49.44
C SER A 555 -25.32 -2.30 50.64
N SER A 556 -25.96 -1.18 50.27
CA SER A 556 -27.15 -0.61 50.94
C SER A 556 -26.97 0.08 52.32
N SER A 557 -27.81 1.05 52.71
CA SER A 557 -28.59 2.04 51.93
C SER A 557 -29.17 3.10 52.88
N LYS A 558 -29.64 4.24 52.32
CA LYS A 558 -30.70 5.11 52.89
C LYS A 558 -30.35 5.89 54.19
N LYS A 559 -30.95 7.04 54.49
CA LYS A 559 -31.65 8.10 53.72
C LYS A 559 -31.92 9.28 54.68
N GLU A 560 -32.13 10.50 54.16
CA GLU A 560 -32.80 11.62 54.86
C GLU A 560 -32.07 12.23 56.09
N GLU A 561 -32.34 13.44 56.60
CA GLU A 561 -33.38 14.44 56.25
C GLU A 561 -32.97 15.91 56.57
N SER A 562 -33.65 16.89 55.94
CA SER A 562 -33.81 18.30 56.39
C SER A 562 -32.55 19.22 56.36
N SER A 563 -32.56 20.56 56.45
CA SER A 563 -33.53 21.67 56.24
C SER A 563 -32.79 23.03 56.42
N SER A 564 -33.27 24.25 56.09
CA SER A 564 -34.17 24.80 55.03
C SER A 564 -34.14 26.35 55.06
N LYS A 565 -34.69 27.05 54.03
CA LYS A 565 -35.00 28.52 53.96
C LYS A 565 -33.80 29.52 53.93
N ALA A 566 -33.96 30.81 53.56
CA ALA A 566 -34.83 31.52 52.60
C ALA A 566 -34.45 33.04 52.51
N GLU A 567 -34.66 33.67 51.33
CA GLU A 567 -34.88 35.14 51.11
C GLU A 567 -33.72 36.11 51.52
N SER A 568 -33.61 37.39 51.10
CA SER A 568 -34.46 38.28 50.26
C SER A 568 -33.62 39.26 49.37
N SER A 569 -34.31 40.15 48.65
CA SER A 569 -33.84 41.06 47.57
C SER A 569 -33.16 42.39 47.97
N SER A 570 -32.43 43.04 47.04
CA SER A 570 -32.40 44.52 46.87
C SER A 570 -32.02 44.95 45.42
N LYS A 571 -31.97 46.26 45.10
CA LYS A 571 -32.02 46.81 43.72
C LYS A 571 -31.46 48.26 43.62
N LYS A 572 -31.20 48.75 42.38
CA LYS A 572 -30.87 50.15 41.92
C LYS A 572 -29.41 50.62 42.13
N GLU A 573 -28.70 51.09 41.08
CA GLU A 573 -28.59 52.45 40.45
C GLU A 573 -27.68 53.41 41.28
N GLU A 574 -26.94 54.39 40.74
CA GLU A 574 -27.03 55.28 39.55
C GLU A 574 -25.64 55.46 38.86
N SER A 575 -25.37 56.16 37.75
CA SER A 575 -26.01 56.61 36.47
C SER A 575 -24.85 57.13 35.56
N SER A 576 -24.84 58.01 34.53
CA SER A 576 -25.73 58.76 33.59
C SER A 576 -24.79 59.43 32.54
N SER A 577 -25.14 59.83 31.30
CA SER A 577 -26.12 59.42 30.27
C SER A 577 -25.93 60.30 29.00
N LYS A 578 -26.58 59.94 27.86
CA LYS A 578 -26.77 60.72 26.59
C LYS A 578 -25.57 61.00 25.67
N ALA A 579 -25.70 61.10 24.33
CA ALA A 579 -26.75 60.73 23.33
C ALA A 579 -26.14 60.91 21.89
N GLU A 580 -26.78 61.02 20.71
CA GLU A 580 -28.18 61.09 20.20
C GLU A 580 -28.18 60.78 18.65
N SER A 581 -29.33 60.49 18.01
CA SER A 581 -29.65 60.61 16.54
C SER A 581 -28.72 59.98 15.45
N SER A 582 -29.10 58.96 14.64
CA SER A 582 -30.03 58.92 13.46
C SER A 582 -29.46 59.53 12.13
N SER A 583 -29.76 59.11 10.88
CA SER A 583 -30.80 58.20 10.31
C SER A 583 -30.60 57.80 8.80
N LYS A 584 -31.14 56.63 8.39
CA LYS A 584 -31.87 56.30 7.12
C LYS A 584 -31.31 56.52 5.69
N LYS A 585 -31.58 55.51 4.81
CA LYS A 585 -31.95 55.57 3.35
C LYS A 585 -30.85 56.05 2.36
N GLU A 586 -30.85 55.75 1.05
CA GLU A 586 -31.61 54.82 0.16
C GLU A 586 -30.76 54.46 -1.11
N GLU A 587 -31.38 53.75 -2.08
CA GLU A 587 -31.17 53.70 -3.56
C GLU A 587 -30.02 54.49 -4.27
N SER A 588 -29.61 54.23 -5.52
CA SER A 588 -29.59 53.08 -6.46
C SER A 588 -29.03 53.59 -7.82
N SER A 589 -28.44 52.73 -8.67
CA SER A 589 -27.91 53.09 -10.04
C SER A 589 -26.78 54.16 -10.06
N SER A 590 -26.07 54.45 -11.15
CA SER A 590 -25.97 53.98 -12.55
C SER A 590 -24.49 53.68 -12.89
N LYS A 591 -24.05 52.90 -13.89
CA LYS A 591 -24.44 52.64 -15.29
C LYS A 591 -24.03 53.71 -16.33
N ALA A 592 -22.74 53.71 -16.70
CA ALA A 592 -22.16 54.01 -18.02
C ALA A 592 -20.73 53.39 -18.02
N GLU A 593 -20.32 52.48 -18.92
CA GLU A 593 -20.14 52.58 -20.38
C GLU A 593 -18.98 53.48 -20.85
N SER A 594 -17.95 52.83 -21.41
CA SER A 594 -17.12 53.16 -22.59
C SER A 594 -15.66 52.72 -22.35
N SER A 595 -15.12 51.78 -23.13
CA SER A 595 -14.38 51.99 -24.40
C SER A 595 -13.00 52.65 -24.22
N SER A 596 -11.91 52.22 -24.86
CA SER A 596 -11.65 51.01 -25.66
C SER A 596 -10.18 50.99 -26.10
N LYS A 597 -9.68 49.81 -26.51
CA LYS A 597 -8.46 49.61 -27.33
C LYS A 597 -7.13 50.02 -26.66
N LYS A 598 -5.95 49.68 -27.20
CA LYS A 598 -5.39 48.55 -28.01
C LYS A 598 -3.95 49.00 -28.33
N GLU A 599 -3.13 48.10 -28.88
CA GLU A 599 -1.87 48.39 -29.59
C GLU A 599 -0.68 48.83 -28.71
N GLU A 600 0.57 48.58 -29.10
CA GLU A 600 1.15 47.43 -29.85
C GLU A 600 2.68 47.52 -29.73
N SER A 601 3.39 46.39 -29.92
CA SER A 601 4.84 46.38 -30.16
C SER A 601 5.72 46.84 -28.96
N SER A 602 7.05 46.76 -28.95
CA SER A 602 8.01 45.83 -29.57
C SER A 602 9.43 46.09 -29.00
N SER A 603 10.38 45.19 -29.29
CA SER A 603 11.81 45.22 -28.91
C SER A 603 12.12 45.10 -27.39
N LYS A 604 13.10 44.32 -26.90
CA LYS A 604 14.39 43.75 -27.40
C LYS A 604 15.59 44.69 -27.19
N ALA A 605 16.76 44.09 -26.90
CA ALA A 605 17.97 44.65 -26.26
C ALA A 605 17.81 44.70 -24.71
N GLU A 606 18.74 44.20 -23.88
CA GLU A 606 20.21 44.43 -23.77
C GLU A 606 20.55 45.85 -23.30
N SER A 607 21.43 46.10 -22.31
CA SER A 607 22.31 45.19 -21.55
C SER A 607 22.82 45.81 -20.23
N SER A 608 23.39 44.95 -19.37
CA SER A 608 24.46 45.19 -18.37
C SER A 608 24.78 46.60 -17.82
N SER A 609 24.70 46.74 -16.48
CA SER A 609 25.79 47.21 -15.59
C SER A 609 25.30 47.10 -14.12
N LYS A 610 26.08 46.63 -13.12
CA LYS A 610 27.27 47.21 -12.48
C LYS A 610 27.03 48.66 -11.98
N LYS A 611 27.30 49.01 -10.73
CA LYS A 611 27.96 48.27 -9.62
C LYS A 611 27.52 48.85 -8.25
N GLU A 612 28.05 48.26 -7.19
CA GLU A 612 27.97 48.70 -5.79
C GLU A 612 28.02 50.23 -5.56
N ASP A 613 27.34 50.70 -4.50
CA ASP A 613 28.08 51.27 -3.37
C ASP A 613 27.34 51.01 -2.04
N SER A 614 27.87 51.53 -0.92
CA SER A 614 27.79 50.95 0.41
C SER A 614 27.47 51.97 1.50
N SER A 615 26.75 51.55 2.57
CA SER A 615 26.92 52.12 3.92
C SER A 615 26.24 51.29 5.02
N SER A 616 26.97 51.12 6.11
CA SER A 616 26.75 50.27 7.28
C SER A 616 25.75 50.75 8.35
N LYS A 617 25.06 49.78 8.99
CA LYS A 617 24.71 49.69 10.45
C LYS A 617 23.72 50.74 11.04
N ALA A 618 23.01 50.49 12.14
CA ALA A 618 23.14 49.44 13.18
C ALA A 618 21.78 49.01 13.81
N ASP A 619 21.80 47.82 14.45
CA ASP A 619 21.12 47.34 15.67
C ASP A 619 19.63 47.65 15.98
N ASP A 620 18.80 46.59 16.15
CA ASP A 620 18.35 46.09 17.46
C ASP A 620 17.91 44.59 17.32
N SER A 621 17.30 43.98 18.35
CA SER A 621 17.66 42.62 18.78
C SER A 621 16.54 41.56 18.87
N SER A 622 17.00 40.31 19.14
CA SER A 622 16.29 39.18 19.79
C SER A 622 15.52 38.14 18.94
N LYS A 623 16.24 37.03 18.62
CA LYS A 623 15.74 35.64 18.72
C LYS A 623 16.93 34.66 18.75
N PRO A 624 16.77 33.41 19.25
CA PRO A 624 17.84 32.41 19.23
C PRO A 624 18.14 31.95 17.81
N ASP A 625 19.42 31.91 17.45
CA ASP A 625 19.88 31.37 16.18
C ASP A 625 20.08 29.86 16.27
N SER A 626 19.47 29.11 15.37
CA SER A 626 19.64 27.65 15.21
C SER A 626 20.14 27.30 13.81
N SER A 627 21.08 28.08 13.28
CA SER A 627 21.75 27.82 12.00
C SER A 627 23.26 27.63 12.15
N LYS A 628 23.69 26.38 12.33
CA LYS A 628 24.92 25.96 11.63
C LYS A 628 24.57 25.93 10.13
N PRO A 629 25.44 26.42 9.23
CA PRO A 629 25.21 26.22 7.81
C PRO A 629 25.24 24.72 7.52
N THR A 630 24.17 24.19 6.95
CA THR A 630 24.20 22.90 6.26
C THR A 630 25.19 23.01 5.10
N GLU A 631 26.10 22.05 4.97
CA GLU A 631 26.95 21.98 3.78
C GLU A 631 26.05 21.81 2.54
N LYS A 632 26.32 22.64 1.52
CA LYS A 632 25.56 22.63 0.27
C LYS A 632 25.73 21.27 -0.40
N SER A 633 24.63 20.59 -0.72
CA SER A 633 24.70 19.29 -1.36
C SER A 633 25.21 19.43 -2.80
N ILE A 634 25.95 18.44 -3.28
CA ILE A 634 26.33 18.34 -4.70
C ILE A 634 25.09 18.24 -5.61
N TYR A 635 23.92 17.88 -5.08
CA TYR A 635 22.64 17.79 -5.80
C TYR A 635 21.80 19.09 -5.75
N ASP A 636 22.22 20.14 -5.03
CA ASP A 636 21.42 21.37 -4.88
C ASP A 636 21.21 22.15 -6.19
N GLU A 637 21.94 21.81 -7.26
CA GLU A 637 21.85 22.39 -8.62
C GLU A 637 21.36 21.37 -9.67
N LEU A 638 20.72 20.28 -9.24
CA LEU A 638 20.20 19.23 -10.11
C LEU A 638 18.99 19.71 -10.93
N ASP A 639 19.16 19.87 -12.24
CA ASP A 639 18.09 20.28 -13.16
C ASP A 639 17.95 19.34 -14.37
N ILE A 640 16.72 19.27 -14.90
CA ILE A 640 16.34 18.53 -16.11
C ILE A 640 15.95 19.48 -17.26
N GLU A 641 16.27 19.06 -18.48
CA GLU A 641 15.80 19.66 -19.73
C GLU A 641 14.84 18.67 -20.42
N VAL A 642 13.61 19.11 -20.71
CA VAL A 642 12.59 18.29 -21.39
C VAL A 642 12.62 18.59 -22.88
N VAL A 643 12.85 17.56 -23.71
CA VAL A 643 12.95 17.68 -25.17
C VAL A 643 11.87 16.83 -25.84
N PRO A 644 10.66 17.36 -26.04
CA PRO A 644 9.58 16.66 -26.74
C PRO A 644 9.98 16.24 -28.16
N LYS A 645 9.29 15.24 -28.71
CA LYS A 645 9.60 14.61 -30.00
C LYS A 645 9.54 15.62 -31.15
N GLY A 646 10.70 15.95 -31.75
CA GLY A 646 10.82 17.01 -32.76
C GLY A 646 10.90 18.45 -32.23
N GLY A 647 10.96 18.62 -30.91
CA GLY A 647 11.47 19.83 -30.27
C GLY A 647 12.98 19.99 -30.49
N LYS A 648 13.59 21.00 -29.86
CA LYS A 648 15.04 21.23 -29.95
C LYS A 648 15.67 21.46 -28.59
N SER A 649 16.71 20.69 -28.27
CA SER A 649 17.51 20.89 -27.08
C SER A 649 18.31 22.22 -27.14
N SER A 650 18.43 22.90 -26.00
CA SER A 650 19.41 23.97 -25.80
C SER A 650 20.82 23.42 -25.54
N ASN A 651 20.93 22.26 -24.89
CA ASN A 651 22.18 21.54 -24.69
C ASN A 651 22.50 20.61 -25.88
N LYS A 652 23.59 20.89 -26.60
CA LYS A 652 24.07 20.13 -27.77
C LYS A 652 24.46 18.66 -27.50
N LYS A 653 24.50 18.22 -26.24
CA LYS A 653 24.70 16.80 -25.89
C LYS A 653 23.43 15.95 -26.02
N TYR A 654 22.26 16.56 -25.82
CA TYR A 654 20.98 15.86 -25.83
C TYR A 654 20.43 15.74 -27.25
N LYS A 655 19.40 14.91 -27.43
CA LYS A 655 18.78 14.62 -28.74
C LYS A 655 17.37 15.19 -28.81
N ASP A 656 16.93 15.46 -30.03
CA ASP A 656 15.59 15.97 -30.37
C ASP A 656 14.56 14.82 -30.45
N ASP A 657 14.66 13.80 -29.58
CA ASP A 657 14.07 12.46 -29.76
C ASP A 657 12.84 12.13 -28.88
N GLY A 658 12.44 12.99 -27.94
CA GLY A 658 11.24 12.79 -27.11
C GLY A 658 11.50 12.37 -25.65
N TYR A 659 12.56 12.89 -25.05
CA TYR A 659 13.06 12.48 -23.74
C TYR A 659 13.31 13.68 -22.82
N ALA A 660 13.25 13.47 -21.51
CA ALA A 660 13.87 14.36 -20.54
C ALA A 660 15.31 13.94 -20.27
N TYR A 661 16.17 14.93 -20.03
CA TYR A 661 17.60 14.78 -19.92
C TYR A 661 18.17 15.52 -18.70
N ALA A 662 19.17 14.92 -18.06
CA ALA A 662 20.02 15.60 -17.08
C ALA A 662 21.50 15.29 -17.33
N GLN A 663 22.38 16.09 -16.73
CA GLN A 663 23.82 15.88 -16.71
C GLN A 663 24.28 15.79 -15.26
N LEU A 664 24.80 14.62 -14.87
CA LEU A 664 25.42 14.40 -13.57
C LEU A 664 26.93 14.66 -13.62
N THR A 665 27.52 15.03 -12.49
CA THR A 665 28.99 15.11 -12.32
C THR A 665 29.59 13.76 -11.95
N ASP A 666 30.91 13.62 -12.07
CA ASP A 666 31.62 12.41 -11.63
C ASP A 666 31.52 12.17 -10.11
N GLU A 667 31.29 13.20 -9.29
CA GLU A 667 30.97 13.04 -7.86
C GLU A 667 29.53 12.55 -7.66
N GLN A 668 28.56 13.16 -8.33
CA GLN A 668 27.17 12.73 -8.27
C GLN A 668 27.01 11.27 -8.75
N MET A 669 27.73 10.89 -9.82
CA MET A 669 27.80 9.50 -10.31
C MET A 669 28.44 8.54 -9.31
N LYS A 670 29.27 9.01 -8.37
CA LYS A 670 29.79 8.22 -7.24
C LYS A 670 28.80 8.13 -6.07
N GLU A 671 27.97 9.14 -5.82
CA GLU A 671 27.03 9.15 -4.67
C GLU A 671 25.59 8.67 -4.97
N MET A 672 25.13 8.72 -6.22
CA MET A 672 23.79 8.32 -6.72
C MET A 672 23.58 6.79 -6.72
N ARG A 673 22.92 6.17 -5.73
CA ARG A 673 22.50 4.74 -5.74
C ARG A 673 21.68 4.38 -6.99
N GLY A 674 20.78 5.25 -7.43
CA GLY A 674 19.98 5.05 -8.63
C GLY A 674 19.20 6.30 -9.04
N VAL A 675 18.78 6.35 -10.30
CA VAL A 675 18.00 7.45 -10.88
C VAL A 675 16.68 6.93 -11.41
N TYR A 676 15.61 7.61 -11.02
CA TYR A 676 14.25 7.29 -11.45
C TYR A 676 13.53 8.58 -11.81
N PHE A 677 12.37 8.46 -12.44
CA PHE A 677 11.49 9.57 -12.69
C PHE A 677 10.02 9.25 -12.36
N THR A 678 9.28 10.31 -12.06
CA THR A 678 7.84 10.29 -11.86
C THR A 678 7.17 11.09 -12.97
N ILE A 679 6.20 10.48 -13.67
CA ILE A 679 5.31 11.19 -14.61
C ILE A 679 4.11 11.73 -13.83
N LEU A 680 3.86 13.02 -14.06
CA LEU A 680 2.82 13.85 -13.46
C LEU A 680 1.83 14.30 -14.56
N THR A 681 0.56 14.52 -14.22
CA THR A 681 -0.46 15.11 -15.12
C THR A 681 -0.97 16.42 -14.53
N ASN A 682 -1.25 17.41 -15.37
CA ASN A 682 -1.86 18.67 -14.94
C ASN A 682 -3.33 18.42 -14.54
N VAL A 683 -3.69 18.80 -13.33
CA VAL A 683 -5.06 18.70 -12.77
C VAL A 683 -5.60 20.06 -12.31
N GLY A 684 -4.98 21.16 -12.78
CA GLY A 684 -5.47 22.52 -12.54
C GLY A 684 -6.76 22.82 -13.32
N PHE A 685 -7.69 23.54 -12.69
CA PHE A 685 -8.90 24.04 -13.34
C PHE A 685 -8.61 25.29 -14.19
N GLU A 686 -9.38 25.52 -15.26
CA GLU A 686 -9.24 26.70 -16.11
C GLU A 686 -9.23 28.00 -15.29
N GLY A 687 -8.20 28.84 -15.50
CA GLY A 687 -8.04 30.12 -14.80
C GLY A 687 -7.33 30.06 -13.44
N LYS A 688 -6.80 28.91 -13.03
CA LYS A 688 -5.89 28.76 -11.86
C LYS A 688 -4.44 28.48 -12.28
N GLU A 689 -3.55 28.47 -11.29
CA GLU A 689 -2.16 28.02 -11.44
C GLU A 689 -2.08 26.49 -11.65
N LYS A 690 -0.95 25.98 -12.14
CA LYS A 690 -0.80 24.57 -12.52
C LYS A 690 -0.57 23.70 -11.28
N ALA A 691 -1.48 22.74 -11.06
CA ALA A 691 -1.35 21.71 -10.04
C ALA A 691 -1.03 20.36 -10.71
N TRP A 692 -0.02 19.65 -10.23
CA TRP A 692 0.46 18.39 -10.82
C TRP A 692 0.13 17.20 -9.93
N ALA A 693 -0.51 16.17 -10.49
CA ALA A 693 -0.79 14.92 -9.80
C ALA A 693 0.08 13.77 -10.34
N PRO A 694 0.70 12.93 -9.50
CA PRO A 694 1.46 11.76 -9.95
C PRO A 694 0.57 10.71 -10.63
N ARG A 695 1.09 10.08 -11.68
CA ARG A 695 0.45 8.93 -12.36
C ARG A 695 1.33 7.71 -12.44
N LEU A 696 2.61 7.85 -12.84
CA LEU A 696 3.55 6.74 -12.90
C LEU A 696 4.81 7.05 -12.08
N LEU A 697 5.06 6.24 -11.04
CA LEU A 697 6.12 6.43 -10.06
C LEU A 697 7.33 5.49 -10.30
N TYR A 698 8.53 6.02 -10.02
CA TYR A 698 9.80 5.28 -9.95
C TYR A 698 10.15 4.50 -11.23
N VAL A 699 9.91 5.08 -12.40
CA VAL A 699 10.42 4.53 -13.66
C VAL A 699 11.95 4.71 -13.68
N PRO A 700 12.77 3.66 -13.87
CA PRO A 700 14.23 3.81 -13.90
C PRO A 700 14.66 4.62 -15.13
N ALA A 701 15.64 5.50 -14.93
CA ALA A 701 16.25 6.27 -16.02
C ALA A 701 17.48 5.54 -16.60
N GLU A 702 17.73 5.69 -17.90
CA GLU A 702 19.02 5.30 -18.48
C GLU A 702 20.09 6.31 -18.01
N VAL A 703 21.27 5.84 -17.62
CA VAL A 703 22.40 6.72 -17.26
C VAL A 703 23.64 6.26 -18.02
N ASP A 704 24.23 7.16 -18.81
CA ASP A 704 25.39 6.86 -19.63
C ASP A 704 26.73 7.08 -18.88
N LYS A 705 27.81 6.53 -19.44
CA LYS A 705 29.17 6.62 -18.89
C LYS A 705 29.76 8.04 -18.81
N ASN A 706 29.06 9.04 -19.32
CA ASN A 706 29.42 10.46 -19.29
C ASN A 706 28.49 11.26 -18.35
N GLY A 707 27.69 10.57 -17.52
CA GLY A 707 26.73 11.16 -16.60
C GLY A 707 25.46 11.69 -17.26
N ILE A 708 25.18 11.39 -18.53
CA ILE A 708 23.94 11.81 -19.18
C ILE A 708 22.81 10.87 -18.74
N VAL A 709 21.83 11.42 -18.02
CA VAL A 709 20.58 10.73 -17.70
C VAL A 709 19.60 10.93 -18.86
N LYS A 710 18.89 9.87 -19.25
CA LYS A 710 17.83 9.87 -20.26
C LYS A 710 16.56 9.21 -19.71
N MET A 711 15.44 9.92 -19.78
CA MET A 711 14.13 9.53 -19.23
C MET A 711 13.06 9.62 -20.33
N ASP A 712 12.32 8.54 -20.59
CA ASP A 712 11.29 8.52 -21.63
C ASP A 712 10.10 9.40 -21.22
N LEU A 713 9.57 10.21 -22.16
CA LEU A 713 8.36 11.01 -21.94
C LEU A 713 7.09 10.24 -22.27
N ASP A 714 7.19 9.09 -22.94
CA ASP A 714 6.08 8.25 -23.34
C ASP A 714 6.20 6.79 -22.83
N PRO A 715 6.52 6.55 -21.54
CA PRO A 715 6.67 5.20 -21.01
C PRO A 715 5.33 4.47 -20.93
N VAL A 716 5.37 3.13 -20.98
CA VAL A 716 4.18 2.29 -20.76
C VAL A 716 3.69 2.42 -19.32
N SER A 717 2.41 2.76 -19.16
CA SER A 717 1.68 2.75 -17.89
C SER A 717 0.58 1.69 -17.90
N ILE A 718 0.02 1.41 -16.72
CA ILE A 718 -1.16 0.57 -16.52
C ILE A 718 -2.35 1.46 -16.15
N GLY A 719 -3.51 1.16 -16.74
CA GLY A 719 -4.80 1.71 -16.35
C GLY A 719 -5.89 0.65 -16.30
N VAL A 720 -6.98 0.95 -15.61
CA VAL A 720 -8.11 0.03 -15.41
C VAL A 720 -9.17 0.26 -16.49
N VAL A 721 -9.74 -0.83 -17.01
CA VAL A 721 -10.81 -0.86 -18.01
C VAL A 721 -11.99 -1.68 -17.49
N SER A 722 -13.19 -1.49 -18.06
CA SER A 722 -14.38 -2.29 -17.74
C SER A 722 -15.07 -2.80 -19.01
N ASP A 723 -15.98 -3.76 -18.86
CA ASP A 723 -16.93 -4.17 -19.91
C ASP A 723 -17.81 -3.01 -20.42
N LYS A 724 -18.02 -1.98 -19.58
CA LYS A 724 -18.74 -0.74 -19.92
C LYS A 724 -17.87 0.29 -20.66
N GLN A 725 -16.54 0.28 -20.48
CA GLN A 725 -15.64 1.32 -20.99
C GLN A 725 -14.24 0.76 -21.35
N ALA A 726 -13.93 0.78 -22.65
CA ALA A 726 -12.68 0.25 -23.22
C ALA A 726 -11.47 1.22 -23.15
N GLU A 727 -11.68 2.48 -22.78
CA GLU A 727 -10.60 3.45 -22.53
C GLU A 727 -10.10 3.32 -21.08
N PRO A 728 -8.79 3.22 -20.83
CA PRO A 728 -8.25 3.00 -19.50
C PRO A 728 -8.32 4.25 -18.61
N ILE A 729 -8.71 4.09 -17.35
CA ILE A 729 -8.46 5.09 -16.30
C ILE A 729 -7.01 5.03 -15.84
N SER A 730 -6.36 6.18 -15.82
CA SER A 730 -4.96 6.34 -15.42
C SER A 730 -4.85 6.28 -13.89
N CYS A 731 -4.53 5.10 -13.38
CA CYS A 731 -4.37 4.85 -11.96
C CYS A 731 -3.07 5.49 -11.44
N LEU A 732 -3.01 5.78 -10.13
CA LEU A 732 -1.70 6.02 -9.50
C LEU A 732 -0.96 4.69 -9.47
N THR A 733 0.10 4.60 -10.27
CA THR A 733 0.79 3.37 -10.60
C THR A 733 2.26 3.48 -10.23
N LYS A 734 2.80 2.47 -9.54
CA LYS A 734 4.24 2.32 -9.29
C LYS A 734 4.81 1.25 -10.21
N PHE A 735 5.95 1.54 -10.85
CA PHE A 735 6.75 0.53 -11.52
C PHE A 735 7.49 -0.34 -10.50
N MET A 736 7.51 -1.66 -10.72
CA MET A 736 8.02 -2.68 -9.80
C MET A 736 9.12 -3.55 -10.43
N GLY A 737 9.72 -3.11 -11.55
CA GLY A 737 10.75 -3.85 -12.27
C GLY A 737 10.21 -4.90 -13.24
N ASN A 738 10.98 -5.21 -14.29
CA ASN A 738 10.73 -6.30 -15.24
C ASN A 738 9.31 -6.34 -15.87
N GLY A 739 8.72 -5.17 -16.13
CA GLY A 739 7.37 -5.06 -16.69
C GLY A 739 6.24 -5.25 -15.68
N ASN A 740 6.54 -5.32 -14.37
CA ASN A 740 5.55 -5.40 -13.29
C ASN A 740 5.19 -4.00 -12.77
N TYR A 741 3.94 -3.85 -12.37
CA TYR A 741 3.34 -2.60 -11.92
C TYR A 741 2.42 -2.87 -10.72
N ARG A 742 2.27 -1.89 -9.84
CA ARG A 742 1.27 -1.88 -8.77
C ARG A 742 0.45 -0.59 -8.88
N SER A 743 -0.82 -0.74 -9.25
CA SER A 743 -1.78 0.35 -9.45
C SER A 743 -2.74 0.44 -8.27
N ALA A 744 -3.14 1.66 -7.88
CA ALA A 744 -4.11 1.89 -6.82
C ALA A 744 -5.32 2.70 -7.32
N GLY A 745 -6.50 2.33 -6.84
CA GLY A 745 -7.75 3.05 -7.03
C GLY A 745 -8.79 2.65 -5.99
N VAL A 746 -10.05 3.01 -6.23
CA VAL A 746 -11.16 2.83 -5.28
C VAL A 746 -12.42 2.45 -6.05
N LEU A 747 -12.98 1.27 -5.76
CA LEU A 747 -14.35 0.94 -6.13
C LEU A 747 -15.32 1.71 -5.23
N CYS A 748 -16.21 2.45 -5.87
CA CYS A 748 -17.15 3.38 -5.26
C CYS A 748 -18.59 2.93 -5.54
N ALA A 749 -19.37 2.82 -4.47
CA ALA A 749 -20.82 2.73 -4.54
C ALA A 749 -21.41 4.14 -4.35
N ASP A 750 -21.34 4.99 -5.39
CA ASP A 750 -21.86 6.36 -5.30
C ASP A 750 -23.27 6.51 -5.87
N GLN A 751 -24.22 6.73 -4.97
CA GLN A 751 -25.28 7.73 -5.18
C GLN A 751 -25.77 8.23 -3.80
N GLU A 752 -24.90 9.02 -3.14
CA GLU A 752 -25.24 9.86 -1.96
C GLU A 752 -25.76 9.14 -0.68
N LEU A 753 -24.89 8.46 0.10
CA LEU A 753 -24.78 8.72 1.56
C LEU A 753 -23.77 7.86 2.36
N SER A 754 -23.33 6.70 1.88
CA SER A 754 -22.33 5.88 2.60
C SER A 754 -20.91 6.15 2.13
N ASP A 755 -19.98 6.39 3.05
CA ASP A 755 -18.52 6.39 2.80
C ASP A 755 -17.95 4.98 2.51
N GLU A 756 -18.76 4.04 2.00
CA GLU A 756 -18.33 2.70 1.58
C GLU A 756 -17.49 2.81 0.29
N ARG A 757 -16.21 3.08 0.50
CA ARG A 757 -15.14 3.13 -0.49
C ARG A 757 -14.26 1.90 -0.33
N MET A 758 -14.34 0.98 -1.28
CA MET A 758 -13.42 -0.16 -1.29
C MET A 758 -12.15 0.22 -2.04
N ASN A 759 -11.09 0.55 -1.30
CA ASN A 759 -9.78 0.78 -1.90
C ASN A 759 -9.32 -0.53 -2.55
N VAL A 760 -8.83 -0.49 -3.78
CA VAL A 760 -8.35 -1.65 -4.53
C VAL A 760 -6.90 -1.41 -4.93
N VAL A 761 -6.03 -2.36 -4.61
CA VAL A 761 -4.65 -2.41 -5.12
C VAL A 761 -4.58 -3.54 -6.12
N ILE A 762 -4.15 -3.22 -7.33
CA ILE A 762 -4.08 -4.12 -8.48
C ILE A 762 -2.60 -4.29 -8.82
N GLU A 763 -2.10 -5.51 -8.73
CA GLU A 763 -0.79 -5.88 -9.24
C GLU A 763 -0.94 -6.37 -10.68
N SER A 764 0.00 -6.02 -11.55
CA SER A 764 -0.11 -6.31 -12.98
C SER A 764 1.24 -6.50 -13.64
N SER A 765 1.27 -7.28 -14.71
CA SER A 765 2.43 -7.46 -15.57
C SER A 765 2.11 -7.09 -17.03
N VAL A 766 3.09 -6.55 -17.75
CA VAL A 766 3.02 -6.31 -19.20
C VAL A 766 3.97 -7.28 -19.91
N ASP A 767 3.43 -8.09 -20.85
CA ASP A 767 4.24 -9.01 -21.65
C ASP A 767 5.03 -8.29 -22.77
N SER A 768 5.96 -9.00 -23.42
CA SER A 768 6.79 -8.45 -24.49
C SER A 768 6.04 -8.08 -25.79
N LYS A 769 4.71 -8.18 -25.81
CA LYS A 769 3.83 -7.73 -26.89
C LYS A 769 2.97 -6.52 -26.47
N GLY A 770 3.14 -6.01 -25.25
CA GLY A 770 2.30 -4.95 -24.67
C GLY A 770 1.00 -5.45 -24.05
N THR A 771 0.84 -6.76 -23.83
CA THR A 771 -0.37 -7.32 -23.20
C THR A 771 -0.29 -7.14 -21.68
N ALA A 772 -1.19 -6.35 -21.09
CA ALA A 772 -1.34 -6.28 -19.65
C ALA A 772 -2.17 -7.45 -19.11
N SER A 773 -1.92 -7.84 -17.86
CA SER A 773 -2.75 -8.76 -17.09
C SER A 773 -2.66 -8.49 -15.59
N ILE A 774 -3.78 -8.68 -14.87
CA ILE A 774 -3.77 -8.66 -13.39
C ILE A 774 -3.02 -9.90 -12.89
N THR A 775 -2.03 -9.68 -12.01
CA THR A 775 -1.24 -10.72 -11.36
C THR A 775 -1.57 -10.89 -9.88
N GLY A 776 -2.20 -9.90 -9.25
CA GLY A 776 -2.62 -9.93 -7.85
C GLY A 776 -3.64 -8.82 -7.54
N LEU A 777 -4.45 -9.03 -6.50
CA LEU A 777 -5.55 -8.13 -6.15
C LEU A 777 -5.81 -8.13 -4.63
N THR A 778 -6.04 -6.94 -4.06
CA THR A 778 -6.37 -6.76 -2.62
C THR A 778 -7.44 -5.68 -2.46
N SER A 779 -8.36 -5.78 -1.50
CA SER A 779 -9.42 -4.78 -1.32
C SER A 779 -9.76 -4.43 0.14
N ASN A 780 -9.95 -3.14 0.46
CA ASN A 780 -10.12 -2.66 1.85
C ASN A 780 -11.48 -1.99 2.06
N ASN A 781 -12.32 -2.50 2.97
CA ASN A 781 -13.60 -1.86 3.32
C ASN A 781 -13.60 -1.04 4.63
N THR A 782 -12.47 -0.99 5.36
CA THR A 782 -12.08 0.14 6.24
C THR A 782 -10.65 -0.08 6.77
N THR A 783 -9.85 0.99 6.86
CA THR A 783 -8.43 1.00 7.30
C THR A 783 -7.43 0.25 6.39
N SER A 784 -6.14 0.35 6.71
CA SER A 784 -5.00 0.10 5.80
C SER A 784 -4.46 -1.34 5.83
N GLY A 785 -5.35 -2.32 5.73
CA GLY A 785 -5.01 -3.73 5.46
C GLY A 785 -6.14 -4.36 4.67
N GLY A 786 -5.88 -4.72 3.41
CA GLY A 786 -6.91 -5.28 2.53
C GLY A 786 -7.31 -6.69 2.92
N LEU A 787 -8.58 -7.02 2.72
CA LEU A 787 -8.97 -8.42 2.55
C LEU A 787 -8.35 -8.94 1.24
N PRO A 788 -7.93 -10.22 1.24
CA PRO A 788 -7.52 -10.92 0.04
C PRO A 788 -8.64 -11.01 -0.97
N VAL A 789 -8.29 -10.90 -2.25
CA VAL A 789 -9.15 -11.27 -3.35
C VAL A 789 -8.35 -12.19 -4.26
N ALA A 790 -8.66 -13.49 -4.26
CA ALA A 790 -7.85 -14.52 -4.92
C ALA A 790 -7.98 -14.49 -6.46
N SER A 791 -9.11 -13.98 -6.98
CA SER A 791 -9.21 -13.49 -8.36
C SER A 791 -10.14 -12.28 -8.43
N LYS A 792 -10.05 -11.49 -9.50
CA LYS A 792 -10.96 -10.36 -9.74
C LYS A 792 -12.45 -10.72 -9.73
N ASP A 793 -12.76 -12.00 -9.94
CA ASP A 793 -14.12 -12.55 -10.02
C ASP A 793 -14.75 -12.78 -8.63
N GLU A 794 -13.98 -12.66 -7.54
CA GLU A 794 -14.51 -12.71 -6.17
C GLU A 794 -15.03 -11.34 -5.68
N ILE A 795 -14.74 -10.24 -6.39
CA ILE A 795 -15.42 -8.97 -6.15
C ILE A 795 -16.80 -9.04 -6.81
N ASP A 796 -17.87 -9.02 -6.01
CA ASP A 796 -19.23 -8.78 -6.52
C ASP A 796 -19.33 -7.33 -7.01
N LEU A 797 -19.04 -7.13 -8.30
CA LEU A 797 -19.12 -5.83 -8.96
C LEU A 797 -20.56 -5.27 -8.98
N SER A 798 -21.59 -6.07 -8.69
CA SER A 798 -22.97 -5.57 -8.52
C SER A 798 -23.21 -4.82 -7.20
N GLU A 799 -22.24 -4.80 -6.29
CA GLU A 799 -22.24 -3.94 -5.08
C GLU A 799 -21.56 -2.57 -5.29
N TRP A 800 -20.96 -2.35 -6.46
CA TRP A 800 -20.17 -1.17 -6.83
C TRP A 800 -20.76 -0.54 -8.11
N MET A 801 -20.57 0.77 -8.31
CA MET A 801 -21.12 1.45 -9.51
C MET A 801 -20.06 2.17 -10.32
N SER A 802 -18.95 2.59 -9.69
CA SER A 802 -17.78 3.09 -10.42
C SER A 802 -16.45 2.57 -9.85
N PHE A 803 -15.45 2.50 -10.71
CA PHE A 803 -14.05 2.51 -10.30
C PHE A 803 -13.55 3.95 -10.38
N SER A 804 -12.72 4.36 -9.41
CA SER A 804 -12.16 5.71 -9.36
C SER A 804 -10.68 5.73 -9.05
N SER A 805 -9.95 6.66 -9.68
CA SER A 805 -8.54 6.95 -9.43
C SER A 805 -8.44 8.31 -8.73
N PRO A 806 -8.44 8.37 -7.39
CA PRO A 806 -8.35 9.63 -6.65
C PRO A 806 -6.94 10.19 -6.70
N PHE A 807 -6.82 11.51 -6.85
CA PHE A 807 -5.54 12.21 -6.96
C PHE A 807 -5.47 13.48 -6.11
N SER A 808 -4.23 13.84 -5.75
CA SER A 808 -3.86 15.13 -5.14
C SER A 808 -2.95 15.88 -6.11
N GLY A 809 -3.31 17.12 -6.43
CA GLY A 809 -2.52 18.04 -7.25
C GLY A 809 -1.65 18.96 -6.39
N PHE A 810 -0.37 19.06 -6.75
CA PHE A 810 0.65 19.84 -6.05
C PHE A 810 1.13 21.01 -6.92
N GLU A 811 1.18 22.22 -6.36
CA GLU A 811 1.67 23.42 -7.06
C GLU A 811 3.21 23.57 -6.90
N PRO A 812 3.99 23.69 -8.00
CA PRO A 812 5.44 23.84 -7.93
C PRO A 812 5.85 25.17 -7.27
N ASN A 813 6.58 25.10 -6.17
CA ASN A 813 7.07 26.30 -5.49
C ASN A 813 8.36 26.82 -6.16
N GLU A 814 8.29 27.97 -6.84
CA GLU A 814 9.44 28.63 -7.49
C GLU A 814 10.64 28.87 -6.55
N LYS A 815 10.42 28.96 -5.23
CA LYS A 815 11.48 29.17 -4.23
C LYS A 815 12.16 27.87 -3.80
N THR A 816 11.55 26.72 -4.06
CA THR A 816 12.07 25.38 -3.76
C THR A 816 11.76 24.41 -4.91
N PRO A 817 12.26 24.65 -6.14
CA PRO A 817 11.86 23.88 -7.33
C PRO A 817 12.31 22.41 -7.26
N ARG A 818 13.34 22.11 -6.47
CA ARG A 818 13.95 20.78 -6.27
C ARG A 818 13.38 20.02 -5.06
N LYS A 819 12.19 20.40 -4.58
CA LYS A 819 11.48 19.66 -3.54
C LYS A 819 10.72 18.48 -4.17
N HIS A 820 10.72 17.31 -3.53
CA HIS A 820 9.90 16.18 -3.99
C HIS A 820 8.42 16.57 -3.99
N TYR A 821 7.67 16.23 -5.05
CA TYR A 821 6.29 16.69 -5.24
C TYR A 821 5.38 16.38 -4.03
N SER A 822 5.56 15.23 -3.35
CA SER A 822 4.74 14.84 -2.20
C SER A 822 5.05 15.61 -0.91
N GLU A 823 6.09 16.44 -0.87
CA GLU A 823 6.38 17.34 0.25
C GLU A 823 5.78 18.74 0.04
N LEU A 824 5.18 19.01 -1.12
CA LEU A 824 4.44 20.24 -1.38
C LEU A 824 3.04 20.16 -0.75
N GLU A 825 2.40 21.30 -0.52
CA GLU A 825 1.02 21.32 -0.03
C GLU A 825 0.07 21.03 -1.20
N ALA A 826 -0.83 20.06 -1.03
CA ALA A 826 -1.79 19.68 -2.08
C ALA A 826 -2.95 20.69 -2.15
N THR A 827 -3.07 21.37 -3.29
CA THR A 827 -4.01 22.48 -3.50
C THR A 827 -5.27 22.07 -4.25
N VAL A 828 -5.23 20.94 -4.95
CA VAL A 828 -6.36 20.34 -5.67
C VAL A 828 -6.54 18.89 -5.24
N TYR A 829 -7.78 18.48 -5.03
CA TYR A 829 -8.18 17.09 -4.82
C TYR A 829 -9.25 16.72 -5.85
N GLY A 830 -9.13 15.56 -6.46
CA GLY A 830 -10.07 15.10 -7.49
C GLY A 830 -9.96 13.60 -7.74
N GLY A 831 -10.56 13.15 -8.83
CA GLY A 831 -10.42 11.78 -9.30
C GLY A 831 -10.97 11.59 -10.71
N GLU A 832 -10.52 10.54 -11.39
CA GLU A 832 -11.15 9.99 -12.58
C GLU A 832 -12.16 8.91 -12.18
N PHE A 833 -13.24 8.73 -12.95
CA PHE A 833 -14.35 7.83 -12.63
C PHE A 833 -14.83 7.08 -13.89
N MET A 834 -15.04 5.76 -13.77
CA MET A 834 -15.48 4.84 -14.82
C MET A 834 -16.63 4.01 -14.27
N ALA A 835 -17.70 3.82 -15.05
CA ALA A 835 -18.74 2.86 -14.68
C ALA A 835 -18.19 1.43 -14.75
N VAL A 836 -18.42 0.64 -13.70
CA VAL A 836 -18.15 -0.80 -13.71
C VAL A 836 -19.41 -1.56 -14.10
N GLY A 837 -19.26 -2.63 -14.89
CA GLY A 837 -20.33 -3.56 -15.20
C GLY A 837 -20.03 -4.93 -14.61
N GLU A 838 -20.16 -5.98 -15.42
CA GLU A 838 -19.95 -7.36 -14.98
C GLU A 838 -18.46 -7.73 -14.87
N SER A 839 -17.53 -6.90 -15.38
CA SER A 839 -16.09 -7.14 -15.19
C SER A 839 -15.23 -5.87 -15.27
N PHE A 840 -14.06 -5.91 -14.62
CA PHE A 840 -12.95 -5.00 -14.89
C PHE A 840 -11.69 -5.78 -15.28
N ASP A 841 -10.71 -5.10 -15.88
CA ASP A 841 -9.37 -5.63 -16.13
C ASP A 841 -8.35 -4.47 -16.20
N VAL A 842 -7.11 -4.76 -16.58
CA VAL A 842 -6.07 -3.76 -16.85
C VAL A 842 -5.69 -3.71 -18.32
N LYS A 843 -5.32 -2.51 -18.79
CA LYS A 843 -4.78 -2.25 -20.13
C LYS A 843 -3.45 -1.50 -19.99
N ALA A 844 -2.44 -1.93 -20.74
CA ALA A 844 -1.23 -1.14 -20.96
C ALA A 844 -1.53 -0.01 -21.95
N PHE A 845 -0.98 1.18 -21.71
CA PHE A 845 -1.10 2.32 -22.61
C PHE A 845 0.14 3.22 -22.56
N HIS A 846 0.39 3.94 -23.64
CA HIS A 846 1.35 5.02 -23.74
C HIS A 846 0.69 6.37 -23.41
N PHE A 847 1.39 7.29 -22.75
CA PHE A 847 0.83 8.60 -22.41
C PHE A 847 0.44 9.44 -23.64
N SER A 848 1.05 9.18 -24.81
CA SER A 848 0.63 9.78 -26.09
C SER A 848 -0.73 9.27 -26.61
N GLU A 849 -1.29 8.17 -26.08
CA GLU A 849 -2.68 7.75 -26.32
C GLU A 849 -3.70 8.62 -25.54
N MET A 850 -3.26 9.40 -24.54
CA MET A 850 -4.12 10.25 -23.70
C MET A 850 -3.71 11.73 -23.81
N PRO A 851 -4.24 12.49 -24.79
CA PRO A 851 -3.83 13.87 -24.99
C PRO A 851 -4.09 14.81 -23.80
N ALA A 852 -3.03 15.24 -23.13
CA ALA A 852 -3.06 16.15 -21.98
C ALA A 852 -1.72 16.87 -21.79
N GLU A 853 -1.68 17.80 -20.82
CA GLU A 853 -0.43 18.36 -20.32
C GLU A 853 0.15 17.48 -19.19
N TYR A 854 1.42 17.14 -19.32
CA TYR A 854 2.18 16.28 -18.42
C TYR A 854 3.43 17.00 -17.89
N ALA A 855 4.02 16.45 -16.84
CA ALA A 855 5.34 16.85 -16.38
C ALA A 855 6.13 15.66 -15.86
N VAL A 856 7.43 15.85 -15.69
CA VAL A 856 8.35 14.86 -15.13
C VAL A 856 9.20 15.50 -14.03
N GLN A 857 9.46 14.73 -12.98
CA GLN A 857 10.47 15.02 -11.96
C GLN A 857 11.41 13.82 -11.84
N MET A 858 12.71 14.07 -11.77
CA MET A 858 13.75 13.07 -11.57
C MET A 858 14.09 12.97 -10.07
N SER A 859 14.12 11.75 -9.54
CA SER A 859 14.61 11.44 -8.19
C SER A 859 15.94 10.69 -8.28
N ILE A 860 16.97 11.23 -7.62
CA ILE A 860 18.22 10.54 -7.34
C ILE A 860 18.19 10.04 -5.91
N PHE A 861 18.28 8.73 -5.76
CA PHE A 861 18.55 8.10 -4.47
C PHE A 861 20.06 8.02 -4.28
N THR A 862 20.57 8.35 -3.10
CA THR A 862 22.00 8.26 -2.79
C THR A 862 22.35 7.04 -1.95
N LEU A 863 23.65 6.76 -1.87
CA LEU A 863 24.22 5.62 -1.14
C LEU A 863 23.93 5.65 0.37
N ASP A 864 23.69 6.82 0.93
CA ASP A 864 23.31 7.05 2.34
C ASP A 864 21.79 7.13 2.55
N GLY A 865 20.98 6.66 1.58
CA GLY A 865 19.53 6.56 1.70
C GLY A 865 18.77 7.89 1.68
N LYS A 866 19.41 8.99 1.24
CA LYS A 866 18.71 10.25 0.93
C LYS A 866 18.12 10.19 -0.48
N GLU A 867 17.19 11.09 -0.72
CA GLU A 867 16.57 11.32 -2.03
C GLU A 867 16.71 12.81 -2.37
N TYR A 868 17.12 13.09 -3.61
CA TYR A 868 17.35 14.42 -4.15
C TYR A 868 16.58 14.57 -5.46
N CYS A 869 15.78 15.62 -5.59
CA CYS A 869 14.90 15.80 -6.75
C CYS A 869 15.38 16.89 -7.69
N SER A 870 15.07 16.75 -8.98
CA SER A 870 15.23 17.84 -9.95
C SER A 870 14.13 18.89 -9.81
N ASN A 871 14.27 20.00 -10.55
CA ASN A 871 13.11 20.79 -10.95
C ASN A 871 12.06 19.94 -11.68
N ILE A 872 10.81 20.41 -11.72
CA ILE A 872 9.73 19.80 -12.52
C ILE A 872 9.76 20.39 -13.94
N GLY A 873 9.71 19.53 -14.96
CA GLY A 873 9.70 19.92 -16.37
C GLY A 873 8.41 19.47 -17.08
N SER A 874 7.67 20.41 -17.67
CA SER A 874 6.37 20.16 -18.32
C SER A 874 6.47 19.92 -19.84
N PHE A 875 5.58 19.08 -20.37
CA PHE A 875 5.39 18.77 -21.79
C PHE A 875 3.91 18.51 -22.11
N GLU A 876 3.56 18.37 -23.39
CA GLU A 876 2.16 18.27 -23.84
C GLU A 876 2.04 17.22 -24.95
N PHE A 877 1.10 16.28 -24.80
CA PHE A 877 0.65 15.43 -25.90
C PHE A 877 -0.65 16.02 -26.47
N LYS A 878 -0.63 16.44 -27.73
CA LYS A 878 -1.76 17.12 -28.38
C LYS A 878 -2.70 16.15 -29.08
N ASP A 879 -4.00 16.36 -28.94
CA ASP A 879 -4.99 15.73 -29.83
C ASP A 879 -4.83 16.36 -31.22
N SER A 880 -4.01 15.71 -32.05
CA SER A 880 -3.72 16.14 -33.42
C SER A 880 -4.94 16.17 -34.36
N THR A 881 -6.11 15.71 -33.89
CA THR A 881 -7.40 15.86 -34.59
C THR A 881 -8.04 17.24 -34.36
N LEU A 882 -7.78 17.90 -33.22
CA LEU A 882 -8.33 19.23 -32.89
C LEU A 882 -7.73 20.36 -33.71
N ASP A 883 -6.47 20.24 -34.17
CA ASP A 883 -5.81 21.23 -35.03
C ASP A 883 -6.47 21.37 -36.42
N LYS A 884 -7.42 20.49 -36.79
CA LYS A 884 -7.99 20.36 -38.14
C LYS A 884 -9.49 20.11 -38.16
N LEU A 885 -10.23 20.71 -37.23
CA LEU A 885 -11.69 20.58 -37.19
C LEU A 885 -12.36 21.17 -38.45
N THR A 886 -13.35 20.46 -38.99
CA THR A 886 -14.24 20.93 -40.06
C THR A 886 -15.48 21.57 -39.45
N GLU A 887 -15.89 22.74 -39.95
CA GLU A 887 -17.05 23.50 -39.44
C GLU A 887 -18.27 23.39 -40.36
N GLU A 888 -19.44 23.07 -39.79
CA GLU A 888 -20.74 23.17 -40.44
C GLU A 888 -21.59 24.23 -39.72
N LYS A 889 -22.18 25.17 -40.46
CA LYS A 889 -22.88 26.33 -39.88
C LYS A 889 -24.37 26.08 -39.71
N THR A 890 -24.92 26.47 -38.55
CA THR A 890 -26.36 26.49 -38.31
C THR A 890 -26.85 27.94 -38.16
N ASP A 891 -28.17 28.14 -38.14
CA ASP A 891 -28.79 29.45 -37.93
C ASP A 891 -28.29 30.12 -36.63
N ASN A 892 -28.22 29.35 -35.54
CA ASN A 892 -27.89 29.87 -34.20
C ASN A 892 -26.49 29.48 -33.67
N GLY A 893 -25.69 28.69 -34.39
CA GLY A 893 -24.37 28.26 -33.95
C GLY A 893 -23.48 27.68 -35.04
N VAL A 894 -22.47 26.90 -34.64
CA VAL A 894 -21.54 26.16 -35.51
C VAL A 894 -21.30 24.77 -34.92
N LEU A 895 -21.44 23.72 -35.73
CA LEU A 895 -21.02 22.35 -35.40
C LEU A 895 -19.57 22.14 -35.87
N LYS A 896 -18.72 21.55 -35.02
CA LYS A 896 -17.30 21.31 -35.27
C LYS A 896 -16.99 19.82 -35.23
N PHE A 897 -16.31 19.32 -36.26
CA PHE A 897 -16.07 17.89 -36.47
C PHE A 897 -14.60 17.55 -36.62
N ALA A 898 -14.14 16.50 -35.94
CA ALA A 898 -12.88 15.85 -36.24
C ALA A 898 -13.07 14.89 -37.43
N ILE A 899 -12.07 14.78 -38.30
CA ILE A 899 -12.05 13.78 -39.39
C ILE A 899 -11.02 12.72 -39.01
N VAL A 900 -11.51 11.55 -38.59
CA VAL A 900 -10.70 10.48 -38.02
C VAL A 900 -10.72 9.29 -38.98
N GLY A 901 -9.61 9.09 -39.70
CA GLY A 901 -9.43 7.96 -40.63
C GLY A 901 -10.47 7.89 -41.76
N ASP A 902 -11.49 7.08 -41.57
CA ASP A 902 -12.59 6.82 -42.51
C ASP A 902 -13.92 7.51 -42.16
N HIS A 903 -14.07 8.04 -40.94
CA HIS A 903 -15.29 8.64 -40.41
C HIS A 903 -15.08 10.08 -39.91
N ALA A 904 -16.12 10.65 -39.30
CA ALA A 904 -16.15 11.97 -38.70
C ALA A 904 -16.83 11.92 -37.32
N GLU A 905 -16.37 12.77 -36.41
CA GLU A 905 -16.85 12.84 -35.03
C GLU A 905 -17.35 14.25 -34.74
N LEU A 906 -18.56 14.41 -34.19
CA LEU A 906 -19.02 15.71 -33.69
C LEU A 906 -18.31 16.00 -32.36
N VAL A 907 -17.42 16.99 -32.36
CA VAL A 907 -16.62 17.40 -31.20
C VAL A 907 -17.36 18.42 -30.36
N LYS A 908 -17.97 19.44 -30.99
CA LYS A 908 -18.62 20.54 -30.28
C LYS A 908 -19.66 21.27 -31.14
N TYR A 909 -20.72 21.76 -30.51
CA TYR A 909 -21.58 22.83 -31.01
C TYR A 909 -21.30 24.11 -30.23
N GLU A 910 -21.04 25.21 -30.94
CA GLU A 910 -20.83 26.54 -30.36
C GLU A 910 -22.05 27.43 -30.66
N SER A 911 -22.76 27.82 -29.60
CA SER A 911 -23.95 28.66 -29.72
C SER A 911 -23.59 30.13 -29.84
N LYS A 912 -24.37 30.88 -30.64
CA LYS A 912 -24.34 32.35 -30.67
C LYS A 912 -25.18 32.94 -29.53
N ASN A 913 -26.16 32.19 -29.01
CA ASN A 913 -27.03 32.55 -27.89
C ASN A 913 -27.88 31.33 -27.45
N LYS A 914 -27.65 30.80 -26.25
CA LYS A 914 -28.30 29.55 -25.75
C LYS A 914 -29.83 29.64 -25.70
N ASP A 915 -30.39 30.78 -25.29
CA ASP A 915 -31.84 31.03 -25.21
C ASP A 915 -32.54 30.96 -26.59
N LYS A 916 -31.76 31.03 -27.67
CA LYS A 916 -32.23 30.99 -29.07
C LYS A 916 -31.90 29.70 -29.79
N ASP A 917 -31.16 28.78 -29.17
CA ASP A 917 -31.00 27.44 -29.74
C ASP A 917 -32.40 26.79 -29.85
N GLY A 918 -32.70 26.30 -31.05
CA GLY A 918 -34.02 25.80 -31.43
C GLY A 918 -33.91 24.33 -31.81
N LYS A 919 -34.26 24.02 -33.05
CA LYS A 919 -33.94 22.72 -33.66
C LYS A 919 -32.48 22.70 -34.11
N ILE A 920 -31.74 21.65 -33.77
CA ILE A 920 -30.42 21.35 -34.33
C ILE A 920 -30.46 19.96 -34.97
N GLU A 921 -30.03 19.89 -36.24
CA GLU A 921 -29.87 18.64 -36.99
C GLU A 921 -28.37 18.40 -37.20
N VAL A 922 -27.87 17.21 -36.84
CA VAL A 922 -26.49 16.80 -37.08
C VAL A 922 -26.40 16.16 -38.48
N PRO A 923 -25.52 16.63 -39.38
CA PRO A 923 -25.40 16.09 -40.74
C PRO A 923 -24.87 14.65 -40.73
N ALA A 924 -25.42 13.79 -41.60
CA ALA A 924 -24.97 12.39 -41.73
C ALA A 924 -23.56 12.25 -42.31
N LYS A 925 -23.02 13.31 -42.94
CA LYS A 925 -21.68 13.33 -43.52
C LYS A 925 -21.03 14.70 -43.39
N VAL A 926 -19.73 14.72 -43.09
CA VAL A 926 -18.86 15.91 -43.06
C VAL A 926 -17.53 15.53 -43.69
N GLY A 927 -16.92 16.42 -44.50
CA GLY A 927 -15.70 16.11 -45.25
C GLY A 927 -15.81 14.92 -46.22
N GLY A 928 -17.04 14.51 -46.58
CA GLY A 928 -17.33 13.31 -47.35
C GLY A 928 -17.35 11.99 -46.55
N LYS A 929 -16.90 12.01 -45.29
CA LYS A 929 -16.94 10.90 -44.33
C LYS A 929 -18.31 10.80 -43.67
N ALA A 930 -18.66 9.65 -43.10
CA ALA A 930 -19.88 9.50 -42.29
C ALA A 930 -19.66 10.05 -40.88
N VAL A 931 -20.64 10.75 -40.31
CA VAL A 931 -20.60 11.14 -38.90
C VAL A 931 -21.06 9.95 -38.06
N THR A 932 -20.12 9.31 -37.34
CA THR A 932 -20.33 8.07 -36.57
C THR A 932 -20.29 8.28 -35.06
N VAL A 933 -19.59 9.31 -34.58
CA VAL A 933 -19.42 9.60 -33.15
C VAL A 933 -19.96 10.98 -32.79
N VAL A 934 -20.58 11.10 -31.61
CA VAL A 934 -20.78 12.39 -30.92
C VAL A 934 -19.97 12.36 -29.62
N ARG A 935 -18.92 13.18 -29.51
CA ARG A 935 -18.06 13.23 -28.31
C ARG A 935 -18.84 13.72 -27.09
N THR A 936 -18.41 13.32 -25.90
CA THR A 936 -18.96 13.80 -24.62
C THR A 936 -18.88 15.32 -24.52
N ASN A 937 -19.92 15.94 -23.95
CA ASN A 937 -20.10 17.37 -23.77
C ASN A 937 -20.13 18.21 -25.06
N ALA A 938 -20.39 17.58 -26.21
CA ALA A 938 -20.49 18.28 -27.50
C ALA A 938 -21.57 19.39 -27.54
N PHE A 939 -22.56 19.40 -26.63
CA PHE A 939 -23.61 20.43 -26.57
C PHE A 939 -23.55 21.31 -25.32
N ASP A 940 -22.47 21.28 -24.53
CA ASP A 940 -22.41 21.96 -23.23
C ASP A 940 -22.49 23.49 -23.31
N ASP A 941 -22.23 24.05 -24.50
CA ASP A 941 -22.42 25.48 -24.77
C ASP A 941 -23.79 25.84 -25.37
N SER A 942 -24.83 25.01 -25.16
CA SER A 942 -26.17 25.21 -25.75
C SER A 942 -27.33 24.62 -24.92
N ASP A 943 -28.57 25.04 -25.22
CA ASP A 943 -29.80 24.49 -24.63
C ASP A 943 -30.91 24.36 -25.70
N PRO A 944 -30.80 23.45 -26.68
CA PRO A 944 -31.71 23.36 -27.83
C PRO A 944 -33.11 22.83 -27.48
N THR A 945 -34.12 23.20 -28.28
CA THR A 945 -35.50 22.71 -28.11
C THR A 945 -35.76 21.35 -28.75
N GLU A 946 -35.04 21.01 -29.81
CA GLU A 946 -35.10 19.71 -30.50
C GLU A 946 -33.71 19.31 -31.02
N LEU A 947 -33.32 18.05 -30.83
CA LEU A 947 -32.09 17.46 -31.37
C LEU A 947 -32.41 16.31 -32.34
N ILE A 948 -31.77 16.29 -33.51
CA ILE A 948 -31.86 15.20 -34.48
C ILE A 948 -30.46 14.68 -34.83
N PHE A 949 -30.23 13.41 -34.57
CA PHE A 949 -29.01 12.69 -34.94
C PHE A 949 -29.26 11.76 -36.15
N PRO A 950 -28.30 11.62 -37.07
CA PRO A 950 -28.46 10.82 -38.28
C PRO A 950 -28.21 9.32 -38.00
N ASP A 951 -28.81 8.45 -38.81
CA ASP A 951 -28.65 6.98 -38.72
C ASP A 951 -27.20 6.48 -38.88
N SER A 952 -26.27 7.34 -39.30
CA SER A 952 -24.85 7.04 -39.38
C SER A 952 -24.13 7.09 -38.03
N VAL A 953 -24.72 7.71 -37.00
CA VAL A 953 -24.12 7.76 -35.66
C VAL A 953 -24.33 6.42 -34.95
N GLU A 954 -23.22 5.86 -34.49
CA GLU A 954 -23.11 4.53 -33.86
C GLU A 954 -22.81 4.68 -32.36
N THR A 955 -22.06 5.71 -31.98
CA THR A 955 -21.61 6.01 -30.60
C THR A 955 -21.90 7.45 -30.23
N MET A 956 -22.38 7.69 -28.99
CA MET A 956 -22.67 9.02 -28.46
C MET A 956 -22.30 9.10 -26.99
N GLY A 957 -21.63 10.18 -26.56
CA GLY A 957 -21.38 10.50 -25.16
C GLY A 957 -22.52 11.29 -24.48
N ARG A 958 -22.34 11.66 -23.21
CA ARG A 958 -23.23 12.59 -22.50
C ARG A 958 -23.27 13.94 -23.22
N LEU A 959 -24.45 14.56 -23.38
CA LEU A 959 -24.60 15.72 -24.27
C LEU A 959 -24.16 17.06 -23.63
N SER A 960 -24.45 17.29 -22.34
CA SER A 960 -24.07 18.50 -21.59
C SER A 960 -24.00 18.22 -20.08
N ASN A 961 -23.15 19.00 -19.38
CA ASN A 961 -23.02 19.02 -17.93
C ASN A 961 -24.17 19.75 -17.21
N GLN A 962 -24.79 20.76 -17.84
CA GLN A 962 -25.74 21.69 -17.19
C GLN A 962 -27.22 21.27 -17.24
N GLY A 963 -27.53 20.20 -17.99
CA GLY A 963 -28.88 19.72 -18.27
C GLY A 963 -29.58 20.50 -19.38
N GLN A 964 -30.21 19.79 -20.32
CA GLN A 964 -30.83 20.37 -21.51
C GLN A 964 -32.29 20.79 -21.21
N ARG A 965 -32.43 21.85 -20.41
CA ARG A 965 -33.69 22.27 -19.78
C ARG A 965 -34.79 22.66 -20.77
N ARG A 966 -34.44 23.08 -22.00
CA ARG A 966 -35.39 23.43 -23.06
C ARG A 966 -35.67 22.30 -24.05
N LEU A 967 -34.95 21.17 -23.98
CA LEU A 967 -35.09 20.06 -24.92
C LEU A 967 -36.43 19.36 -24.73
N THR A 968 -37.31 19.45 -25.73
CA THR A 968 -38.66 18.85 -25.72
C THR A 968 -38.72 17.48 -26.40
N LYS A 969 -37.79 17.23 -27.33
CA LYS A 969 -37.78 16.07 -28.23
C LYS A 969 -36.37 15.75 -28.71
N VAL A 970 -36.00 14.47 -28.77
CA VAL A 970 -34.78 13.98 -29.41
C VAL A 970 -35.11 12.89 -30.43
N THR A 971 -34.39 12.87 -31.56
CA THR A 971 -34.43 11.79 -32.55
C THR A 971 -33.08 11.05 -32.52
N LEU A 972 -33.09 9.83 -32.00
CA LEU A 972 -31.90 8.97 -31.87
C LEU A 972 -31.58 8.22 -33.18
N PRO A 973 -30.31 7.86 -33.44
CA PRO A 973 -29.92 7.04 -34.60
C PRO A 973 -30.51 5.64 -34.53
N LYS A 974 -31.00 5.08 -35.64
CA LYS A 974 -31.53 3.69 -35.66
C LYS A 974 -30.48 2.60 -35.34
N ASN A 975 -29.19 2.93 -35.43
CA ASN A 975 -28.08 2.01 -35.19
C ASN A 975 -27.40 2.19 -33.82
N LEU A 976 -27.80 3.18 -33.02
CA LEU A 976 -27.22 3.44 -31.71
C LEU A 976 -27.42 2.22 -30.78
N ARG A 977 -26.32 1.64 -30.30
CA ARG A 977 -26.32 0.41 -29.49
C ARG A 977 -26.48 0.68 -28.00
N PHE A 978 -26.06 1.85 -27.52
CA PHE A 978 -26.03 2.19 -26.09
C PHE A 978 -26.51 3.62 -25.86
N ILE A 979 -27.28 3.84 -24.79
CA ILE A 979 -27.50 5.17 -24.23
C ILE A 979 -26.61 5.26 -22.97
N PRO A 980 -25.59 6.13 -22.94
CA PRO A 980 -24.66 6.21 -21.82
C PRO A 980 -25.29 6.86 -20.59
N GLU A 981 -24.55 6.80 -19.49
CA GLU A 981 -24.89 7.44 -18.22
C GLU A 981 -25.28 8.92 -18.41
N ASN A 982 -26.30 9.36 -17.66
CA ASN A 982 -26.70 10.76 -17.54
C ASN A 982 -27.04 11.49 -18.87
N MET A 983 -27.23 10.79 -20.01
CA MET A 983 -27.36 11.41 -21.35
C MET A 983 -28.43 12.50 -21.46
N PHE A 984 -29.64 12.25 -20.92
CA PHE A 984 -30.77 13.20 -20.88
C PHE A 984 -31.15 13.59 -19.45
N SER A 985 -30.25 13.37 -18.49
CA SER A 985 -30.46 13.71 -17.09
C SER A 985 -30.74 15.20 -16.92
N TYR A 986 -31.80 15.53 -16.18
CA TYR A 986 -32.34 16.88 -16.01
C TYR A 986 -32.83 17.58 -17.29
N ALA A 987 -33.08 16.85 -18.39
CA ALA A 987 -33.85 17.37 -19.55
C ALA A 987 -35.35 17.46 -19.18
N SER A 988 -35.69 18.38 -18.28
CA SER A 988 -36.99 18.48 -17.61
C SER A 988 -38.16 18.96 -18.50
N ALA A 989 -37.88 19.30 -19.77
CA ALA A 989 -38.87 19.54 -20.81
C ALA A 989 -39.08 18.35 -21.77
N LEU A 990 -38.25 17.30 -21.70
CA LEU A 990 -38.24 16.19 -22.67
C LEU A 990 -39.48 15.31 -22.46
N GLU A 991 -40.48 15.46 -23.33
CA GLU A 991 -41.75 14.72 -23.19
C GLU A 991 -41.77 13.39 -23.96
N THR A 992 -40.93 13.25 -24.98
CA THR A 992 -40.92 12.09 -25.89
C THR A 992 -39.51 11.69 -26.32
N VAL A 993 -39.25 10.39 -26.31
CA VAL A 993 -38.09 9.73 -26.90
C VAL A 993 -38.55 8.43 -27.56
N VAL A 994 -37.90 8.04 -28.66
CA VAL A 994 -38.11 6.72 -29.30
C VAL A 994 -36.79 5.96 -29.20
N LEU A 995 -36.82 4.81 -28.51
CA LEU A 995 -35.64 3.97 -28.34
C LEU A 995 -35.36 3.17 -29.62
N PRO A 996 -34.10 3.10 -30.13
CA PRO A 996 -33.76 2.36 -31.34
C PRO A 996 -33.99 0.84 -31.24
N GLU A 997 -34.40 0.20 -32.33
CA GLU A 997 -34.64 -1.26 -32.41
C GLU A 997 -33.38 -2.13 -32.19
N LYS A 998 -32.19 -1.51 -32.17
CA LYS A 998 -30.88 -2.15 -31.94
C LYS A 998 -30.23 -1.76 -30.61
N LEU A 999 -30.94 -1.05 -29.74
CA LEU A 999 -30.44 -0.61 -28.45
C LEU A 999 -30.24 -1.82 -27.52
N GLU A 1000 -29.03 -2.01 -27.01
CA GLU A 1000 -28.64 -3.11 -26.12
C GLU A 1000 -28.63 -2.67 -24.64
N SER A 1001 -28.22 -1.43 -24.35
CA SER A 1001 -28.20 -0.91 -22.96
C SER A 1001 -28.71 0.51 -22.76
N ILE A 1002 -29.20 0.76 -21.55
CA ILE A 1002 -29.57 2.08 -21.01
C ILE A 1002 -28.79 2.30 -19.70
N GLY A 1003 -27.87 3.27 -19.71
CA GLY A 1003 -26.98 3.59 -18.58
C GLY A 1003 -27.67 4.28 -17.39
N SER A 1004 -26.95 4.37 -16.27
CA SER A 1004 -27.48 4.94 -15.04
C SER A 1004 -27.95 6.38 -15.23
N PHE A 1005 -29.05 6.76 -14.58
CA PHE A 1005 -29.68 8.09 -14.71
C PHE A 1005 -30.01 8.55 -16.14
N ALA A 1006 -29.96 7.71 -17.18
CA ALA A 1006 -30.05 8.16 -18.58
C ALA A 1006 -31.22 9.10 -18.90
N PHE A 1007 -32.37 8.90 -18.24
CA PHE A 1007 -33.57 9.75 -18.36
C PHE A 1007 -34.00 10.38 -17.02
N SER A 1008 -33.11 10.47 -16.03
CA SER A 1008 -33.42 11.00 -14.70
C SER A 1008 -34.05 12.40 -14.76
N SER A 1009 -35.13 12.59 -14.00
CA SER A 1009 -35.83 13.89 -13.84
C SER A 1009 -36.31 14.50 -15.17
N THR A 1010 -36.61 13.67 -16.17
CA THR A 1010 -37.23 14.07 -17.45
C THR A 1010 -38.75 14.14 -17.37
N ALA A 1011 -39.36 14.76 -18.39
CA ALA A 1011 -40.82 14.89 -18.51
C ALA A 1011 -41.49 13.78 -19.36
N ILE A 1012 -40.80 12.66 -19.61
CA ILE A 1012 -41.22 11.63 -20.57
C ILE A 1012 -42.54 11.00 -20.13
N LYS A 1013 -43.49 10.91 -21.07
CA LYS A 1013 -44.88 10.45 -20.81
C LYS A 1013 -45.10 8.98 -21.10
N GLU A 1014 -44.48 8.48 -22.18
CA GLU A 1014 -44.54 7.08 -22.58
C GLU A 1014 -43.14 6.59 -22.98
N ILE A 1015 -42.80 5.34 -22.66
CA ILE A 1015 -41.61 4.68 -23.21
C ILE A 1015 -41.87 3.19 -23.48
N GLU A 1016 -41.30 2.67 -24.56
CA GLU A 1016 -41.24 1.24 -24.86
C GLU A 1016 -39.79 0.78 -24.86
N ILE A 1017 -39.48 -0.26 -24.06
CA ILE A 1017 -38.17 -0.93 -24.05
C ILE A 1017 -38.09 -1.90 -25.24
N PRO A 1018 -37.17 -1.71 -26.21
CA PRO A 1018 -37.02 -2.57 -27.38
C PRO A 1018 -36.70 -4.04 -27.06
N ALA A 1019 -36.92 -4.92 -28.04
CA ALA A 1019 -36.62 -6.35 -27.90
C ALA A 1019 -35.12 -6.67 -27.70
N SER A 1020 -34.24 -5.76 -28.12
CA SER A 1020 -32.79 -5.86 -28.06
C SER A 1020 -32.16 -5.47 -26.72
N VAL A 1021 -32.87 -4.74 -25.84
CA VAL A 1021 -32.29 -4.24 -24.59
C VAL A 1021 -32.08 -5.39 -23.61
N THR A 1022 -30.82 -5.65 -23.28
CA THR A 1022 -30.38 -6.67 -22.31
C THR A 1022 -29.94 -6.07 -20.98
N VAL A 1023 -29.58 -4.77 -20.93
CA VAL A 1023 -29.09 -4.11 -19.72
C VAL A 1023 -29.79 -2.77 -19.50
N ILE A 1024 -30.32 -2.56 -18.29
CA ILE A 1024 -30.87 -1.29 -17.81
C ILE A 1024 -30.26 -1.05 -16.43
N ASP A 1025 -29.40 -0.05 -16.35
CA ASP A 1025 -28.61 0.27 -15.16
C ASP A 1025 -29.42 1.07 -14.11
N PRO A 1026 -28.96 1.17 -12.85
CA PRO A 1026 -29.72 1.80 -11.76
C PRO A 1026 -30.16 3.24 -12.02
N ALA A 1027 -31.31 3.62 -11.47
CA ALA A 1027 -31.88 4.96 -11.57
C ALA A 1027 -32.15 5.49 -13.01
N ALA A 1028 -32.09 4.66 -14.06
CA ALA A 1028 -32.28 5.09 -15.45
C ALA A 1028 -33.58 5.90 -15.71
N PHE A 1029 -34.64 5.66 -14.91
CA PHE A 1029 -35.93 6.36 -14.97
C PHE A 1029 -36.32 7.03 -13.63
N SER A 1030 -35.36 7.35 -12.77
CA SER A 1030 -35.64 8.01 -11.47
C SER A 1030 -36.28 9.38 -11.66
N ASN A 1031 -37.22 9.75 -10.78
CA ASN A 1031 -37.95 11.02 -10.83
C ASN A 1031 -38.68 11.33 -12.16
N CYS A 1032 -38.92 10.34 -13.03
CA CYS A 1032 -39.77 10.46 -14.22
C CYS A 1032 -41.27 10.55 -13.84
N ALA A 1033 -41.66 11.57 -13.09
CA ALA A 1033 -42.98 11.69 -12.46
C ALA A 1033 -44.17 11.87 -13.42
N LYS A 1034 -43.90 12.02 -14.73
CA LYS A 1034 -44.91 12.07 -15.80
C LYS A 1034 -45.04 10.78 -16.60
N LEU A 1035 -44.31 9.71 -16.26
CA LEU A 1035 -44.23 8.47 -17.05
C LEU A 1035 -45.46 7.57 -16.86
N ASP A 1036 -46.59 8.07 -17.37
CA ASP A 1036 -47.93 7.45 -17.29
C ASP A 1036 -47.99 6.06 -17.96
N LYS A 1037 -47.02 5.68 -18.79
CA LYS A 1037 -46.98 4.39 -19.49
C LYS A 1037 -45.55 3.90 -19.76
N LEU A 1038 -45.17 2.82 -19.08
CA LEU A 1038 -43.94 2.05 -19.37
C LEU A 1038 -44.33 0.68 -19.94
N THR A 1039 -43.85 0.37 -21.15
CA THR A 1039 -44.06 -0.92 -21.82
C THR A 1039 -42.74 -1.59 -22.20
N VAL A 1040 -42.75 -2.92 -22.33
CA VAL A 1040 -41.61 -3.70 -22.85
C VAL A 1040 -42.09 -4.46 -24.08
N SER A 1041 -41.27 -4.49 -25.13
CA SER A 1041 -41.56 -5.24 -26.34
C SER A 1041 -41.76 -6.72 -26.03
N LYS A 1042 -42.82 -7.33 -26.56
CA LYS A 1042 -43.16 -8.76 -26.41
C LYS A 1042 -42.01 -9.73 -26.76
N ASP A 1043 -41.08 -9.26 -27.60
CA ASP A 1043 -39.96 -10.04 -28.12
C ASP A 1043 -38.67 -9.84 -27.30
N ASN A 1044 -38.66 -8.94 -26.31
CA ASN A 1044 -37.60 -8.91 -25.29
C ASN A 1044 -37.56 -10.24 -24.50
N LYS A 1045 -36.40 -10.58 -23.94
CA LYS A 1045 -36.16 -11.84 -23.21
C LYS A 1045 -35.59 -11.64 -21.81
N VAL A 1046 -35.20 -10.42 -21.46
CA VAL A 1046 -34.59 -10.05 -20.17
C VAL A 1046 -35.56 -9.28 -19.29
N TYR A 1047 -36.48 -8.50 -19.85
CA TYR A 1047 -37.41 -7.63 -19.12
C TYR A 1047 -38.88 -7.87 -19.43
N THR A 1048 -39.76 -7.42 -18.53
CA THR A 1048 -41.21 -7.30 -18.73
C THR A 1048 -41.76 -6.13 -17.92
N ALA A 1049 -42.92 -5.58 -18.29
CA ALA A 1049 -43.56 -4.49 -17.57
C ALA A 1049 -45.01 -4.82 -17.20
N LYS A 1050 -45.41 -4.44 -15.99
CA LYS A 1050 -46.76 -4.61 -15.46
C LYS A 1050 -47.12 -3.45 -14.54
N ASP A 1051 -48.28 -2.83 -14.76
CA ASP A 1051 -48.83 -1.76 -13.92
C ASP A 1051 -47.87 -0.56 -13.71
N ASN A 1052 -47.14 -0.16 -14.75
CA ASN A 1052 -46.02 0.81 -14.77
C ASN A 1052 -44.82 0.46 -13.86
N VAL A 1053 -44.62 -0.82 -13.60
CA VAL A 1053 -43.44 -1.36 -12.92
C VAL A 1053 -42.69 -2.28 -13.87
N LEU A 1054 -41.39 -2.05 -14.03
CA LEU A 1054 -40.45 -2.81 -14.83
C LEU A 1054 -39.83 -3.92 -13.97
N TYR A 1055 -39.78 -5.14 -14.51
CA TYR A 1055 -39.21 -6.32 -13.88
C TYR A 1055 -38.28 -7.06 -14.86
N THR A 1056 -37.48 -8.00 -14.36
CA THR A 1056 -36.94 -9.08 -15.22
C THR A 1056 -38.06 -9.94 -15.78
N ALA A 1057 -37.84 -10.56 -16.95
CA ALA A 1057 -38.85 -11.33 -17.68
C ALA A 1057 -39.35 -12.58 -16.92
N ASP A 1058 -38.56 -13.09 -15.98
CA ASP A 1058 -38.91 -14.17 -15.04
C ASP A 1058 -39.65 -13.68 -13.78
N MET A 1059 -39.94 -12.37 -13.69
CA MET A 1059 -40.54 -11.67 -12.56
C MET A 1059 -39.72 -11.72 -11.25
N LYS A 1060 -38.45 -12.16 -11.26
CA LYS A 1060 -37.65 -12.27 -10.02
C LYS A 1060 -37.12 -10.95 -9.49
N LYS A 1061 -36.82 -9.96 -10.33
CA LYS A 1061 -36.24 -8.68 -9.90
C LYS A 1061 -37.13 -7.52 -10.33
N LEU A 1062 -37.54 -6.69 -9.38
CA LEU A 1062 -38.22 -5.42 -9.64
C LEU A 1062 -37.14 -4.38 -9.93
N ILE A 1063 -37.15 -3.81 -11.14
CA ILE A 1063 -36.10 -2.91 -11.65
C ILE A 1063 -36.46 -1.44 -11.40
N ALA A 1064 -37.67 -1.02 -11.75
CA ALA A 1064 -38.14 0.35 -11.58
C ALA A 1064 -39.66 0.44 -11.44
N PHE A 1065 -40.14 1.30 -10.55
CA PHE A 1065 -41.52 1.71 -10.33
C PHE A 1065 -41.66 3.17 -10.79
N THR A 1066 -42.44 3.43 -11.83
CA THR A 1066 -42.43 4.74 -12.52
C THR A 1066 -43.81 5.38 -12.62
N GLY A 1067 -43.86 6.71 -12.51
CA GLY A 1067 -44.96 7.54 -13.00
C GLY A 1067 -46.34 7.29 -12.38
N GLN A 1068 -46.43 6.84 -11.12
CA GLN A 1068 -47.71 6.76 -10.40
C GLN A 1068 -47.60 7.16 -8.93
N SER A 1069 -48.31 8.22 -8.54
CA SER A 1069 -48.47 8.66 -7.15
C SER A 1069 -49.41 7.71 -6.37
N ARG A 1070 -48.91 6.52 -6.03
CA ARG A 1070 -49.61 5.54 -5.18
C ARG A 1070 -49.20 5.70 -3.72
N THR A 1071 -50.18 5.70 -2.81
CA THR A 1071 -49.95 5.64 -1.36
C THR A 1071 -49.68 4.23 -0.85
N GLU A 1072 -50.15 3.18 -1.56
CA GLU A 1072 -49.80 1.80 -1.23
C GLU A 1072 -49.39 0.96 -2.45
N PHE A 1073 -48.52 -0.02 -2.22
CA PHE A 1073 -48.08 -0.99 -3.23
C PHE A 1073 -47.91 -2.39 -2.62
N THR A 1074 -48.14 -3.42 -3.43
CA THR A 1074 -47.87 -4.83 -3.11
C THR A 1074 -46.95 -5.41 -4.17
N ILE A 1075 -45.79 -5.90 -3.74
CA ILE A 1075 -44.83 -6.57 -4.61
C ILE A 1075 -45.41 -7.94 -5.00
N PRO A 1076 -45.41 -8.32 -6.30
CA PRO A 1076 -45.93 -9.62 -6.73
C PRO A 1076 -45.18 -10.82 -6.11
N ASP A 1077 -45.91 -11.89 -5.78
CA ASP A 1077 -45.31 -13.18 -5.42
C ASP A 1077 -44.38 -13.68 -6.54
N GLY A 1078 -43.20 -14.17 -6.15
CA GLY A 1078 -42.15 -14.62 -7.06
C GLY A 1078 -40.99 -13.64 -7.20
N VAL A 1079 -41.16 -12.35 -6.85
CA VAL A 1079 -40.06 -11.39 -6.77
C VAL A 1079 -39.11 -11.80 -5.64
N GLU A 1080 -37.83 -12.01 -5.98
CA GLU A 1080 -36.73 -12.34 -5.07
C GLU A 1080 -35.84 -11.11 -4.76
N GLU A 1081 -35.80 -10.11 -5.64
CA GLU A 1081 -34.98 -8.89 -5.47
C GLU A 1081 -35.77 -7.61 -5.81
N ILE A 1082 -35.51 -6.55 -5.05
CA ILE A 1082 -35.82 -5.16 -5.41
C ILE A 1082 -34.50 -4.49 -5.79
N GLY A 1083 -34.40 -3.97 -7.02
CA GLY A 1083 -33.21 -3.28 -7.51
C GLY A 1083 -32.92 -1.96 -6.80
N ALA A 1084 -31.69 -1.47 -6.98
CA ALA A 1084 -31.31 -0.15 -6.48
C ALA A 1084 -32.15 0.95 -7.16
N TYR A 1085 -32.51 1.99 -6.41
CA TYR A 1085 -33.36 3.12 -6.84
C TYR A 1085 -34.78 2.78 -7.29
N ALA A 1086 -35.25 1.54 -7.11
CA ALA A 1086 -36.45 1.06 -7.78
C ALA A 1086 -37.73 1.89 -7.54
N PHE A 1087 -37.91 2.54 -6.38
CA PHE A 1087 -39.07 3.40 -6.09
C PHE A 1087 -38.73 4.91 -6.05
N VAL A 1088 -37.53 5.32 -6.45
CA VAL A 1088 -37.08 6.72 -6.32
C VAL A 1088 -37.80 7.63 -7.33
N GLY A 1089 -38.62 8.52 -6.79
CA GLY A 1089 -39.57 9.33 -7.56
C GLY A 1089 -41.04 8.90 -7.38
N SER A 1090 -41.35 7.94 -6.50
CA SER A 1090 -42.74 7.61 -6.13
C SER A 1090 -43.35 8.60 -5.11
N PHE A 1091 -43.05 9.89 -5.25
CA PHE A 1091 -43.54 10.99 -4.42
C PHE A 1091 -43.77 12.24 -5.28
N ASP A 1092 -44.68 13.11 -4.85
CA ASP A 1092 -45.14 14.32 -5.57
C ASP A 1092 -44.02 15.39 -5.62
N PRO A 1093 -43.38 15.66 -6.79
CA PRO A 1093 -42.19 16.49 -6.85
C PRO A 1093 -42.53 17.96 -7.12
N GLY A 1094 -42.71 18.73 -6.05
CA GLY A 1094 -42.35 20.13 -6.10
C GLY A 1094 -40.86 20.25 -6.48
N LEU A 1095 -40.50 21.12 -7.43
CA LEU A 1095 -39.14 21.23 -8.00
C LEU A 1095 -38.06 21.77 -7.01
N GLY A 1096 -38.34 21.80 -5.71
CA GLY A 1096 -37.37 22.02 -4.66
C GLY A 1096 -36.57 20.75 -4.35
N LEU A 1097 -35.41 20.91 -3.70
CA LEU A 1097 -34.53 19.80 -3.30
C LEU A 1097 -35.03 19.10 -2.01
N GLY A 1098 -36.33 18.77 -1.97
CA GLY A 1098 -36.98 18.16 -0.80
C GLY A 1098 -37.10 19.08 0.43
N LEU A 1099 -37.29 20.39 0.21
CA LEU A 1099 -37.33 21.38 1.30
C LEU A 1099 -38.76 21.92 1.60
N ASP A 1100 -39.77 21.46 0.84
CA ASP A 1100 -41.08 22.12 0.71
C ASP A 1100 -42.26 21.12 0.89
N ASP A 1101 -42.58 20.82 2.16
CA ASP A 1101 -43.84 20.27 2.72
C ASP A 1101 -44.54 18.98 2.18
N GLU A 1102 -45.00 18.16 3.14
CA GLU A 1102 -46.01 17.10 3.05
C GLU A 1102 -45.87 16.08 1.89
N GLY A 1103 -44.99 15.09 2.08
CA GLY A 1103 -44.77 13.99 1.15
C GLY A 1103 -46.00 13.11 0.90
N LYS A 1104 -46.57 13.21 -0.31
CA LYS A 1104 -47.72 12.42 -0.81
C LYS A 1104 -47.31 11.15 -1.56
N GLY A 1105 -46.19 10.55 -1.17
CA GLY A 1105 -45.64 9.34 -1.79
C GLY A 1105 -46.19 8.05 -1.20
N LEU A 1106 -45.41 6.98 -1.36
CA LEU A 1106 -45.72 5.66 -0.82
C LEU A 1106 -45.68 5.67 0.72
N THR A 1107 -46.81 5.37 1.37
CA THR A 1107 -46.96 5.30 2.84
C THR A 1107 -47.13 3.86 3.35
N LYS A 1108 -47.29 2.88 2.46
CA LYS A 1108 -47.42 1.46 2.80
C LYS A 1108 -46.85 0.56 1.69
N ILE A 1109 -45.98 -0.36 2.08
CA ILE A 1109 -45.40 -1.38 1.20
C ILE A 1109 -45.72 -2.77 1.73
N THR A 1110 -46.17 -3.68 0.85
CA THR A 1110 -46.36 -5.10 1.17
C THR A 1110 -45.37 -5.92 0.35
N PHE A 1111 -44.41 -6.56 1.03
CA PHE A 1111 -43.38 -7.38 0.40
C PHE A 1111 -43.90 -8.79 0.07
N ALA A 1112 -43.48 -9.33 -1.08
CA ALA A 1112 -43.64 -10.74 -1.37
C ALA A 1112 -42.76 -11.59 -0.45
N LYS A 1113 -43.22 -12.78 -0.08
CA LYS A 1113 -42.50 -13.69 0.84
C LYS A 1113 -41.19 -14.23 0.27
N SER A 1114 -41.00 -14.10 -1.04
CA SER A 1114 -39.80 -14.52 -1.78
C SER A 1114 -38.66 -13.51 -1.75
N VAL A 1115 -38.88 -12.26 -1.32
CA VAL A 1115 -37.87 -11.19 -1.38
C VAL A 1115 -36.71 -11.46 -0.42
N LYS A 1116 -35.51 -11.60 -0.98
CA LYS A 1116 -34.22 -11.84 -0.31
C LYS A 1116 -33.30 -10.62 -0.30
N LYS A 1117 -33.32 -9.80 -1.36
CA LYS A 1117 -32.45 -8.61 -1.51
C LYS A 1117 -33.31 -7.36 -1.71
N ILE A 1118 -33.09 -6.35 -0.88
CA ILE A 1118 -33.55 -4.98 -1.11
C ILE A 1118 -32.30 -4.17 -1.41
N GLY A 1119 -32.16 -3.72 -2.65
CA GLY A 1119 -30.99 -3.00 -3.15
C GLY A 1119 -30.80 -1.63 -2.51
N ASP A 1120 -29.63 -1.07 -2.74
CA ASP A 1120 -29.25 0.24 -2.21
C ASP A 1120 -30.24 1.31 -2.70
N PHE A 1121 -30.73 2.14 -1.77
CA PHE A 1121 -31.65 3.25 -2.04
C PHE A 1121 -32.98 2.85 -2.71
N ALA A 1122 -33.38 1.58 -2.65
CA ALA A 1122 -34.58 1.05 -3.30
C ALA A 1122 -35.86 1.85 -2.98
N PHE A 1123 -36.04 2.33 -1.74
CA PHE A 1123 -37.12 3.19 -1.28
C PHE A 1123 -36.58 4.54 -0.74
N ARG A 1124 -35.49 5.07 -1.31
CA ARG A 1124 -34.97 6.38 -0.91
C ARG A 1124 -36.04 7.47 -1.08
N ASP A 1125 -36.08 8.38 -0.12
CA ASP A 1125 -37.02 9.49 0.02
C ASP A 1125 -38.51 9.05 0.14
N CYS A 1126 -38.80 7.74 0.19
CA CYS A 1126 -40.10 7.19 0.56
C CYS A 1126 -40.26 7.16 2.08
N ILE A 1127 -40.29 8.35 2.70
CA ILE A 1127 -40.32 8.54 4.16
C ILE A 1127 -41.71 8.33 4.81
N GLY A 1128 -42.68 7.78 4.08
CA GLY A 1128 -44.09 7.70 4.49
C GLY A 1128 -44.49 6.53 5.39
N PHE A 1129 -43.60 5.57 5.69
CA PHE A 1129 -43.94 4.32 6.37
C PHE A 1129 -44.10 4.50 7.89
N SER A 1130 -45.33 4.51 8.40
CA SER A 1130 -45.61 4.48 9.85
C SER A 1130 -45.45 3.08 10.46
N GLU A 1131 -45.48 2.05 9.63
CA GLU A 1131 -45.14 0.66 9.96
C GLU A 1131 -44.32 0.04 8.83
N LEU A 1132 -43.33 -0.80 9.16
CA LEU A 1132 -42.47 -1.46 8.17
C LEU A 1132 -42.21 -2.92 8.58
N THR A 1133 -42.88 -3.85 7.89
CA THR A 1133 -42.70 -5.29 8.08
C THR A 1133 -41.79 -5.84 6.99
N LEU A 1134 -40.58 -6.24 7.36
CA LEU A 1134 -39.62 -6.88 6.46
C LEU A 1134 -39.99 -8.35 6.20
N PRO A 1135 -39.79 -8.88 4.98
CA PRO A 1135 -40.15 -10.27 4.65
C PRO A 1135 -39.24 -11.30 5.33
N ASP A 1136 -39.79 -12.46 5.69
CA ASP A 1136 -39.05 -13.51 6.43
C ASP A 1136 -37.83 -14.06 5.66
N ALA A 1137 -37.86 -14.05 4.33
CA ALA A 1137 -36.78 -14.51 3.46
C ALA A 1137 -35.65 -13.48 3.25
N LEU A 1138 -35.75 -12.28 3.84
CA LEU A 1138 -34.80 -11.19 3.62
C LEU A 1138 -33.39 -11.56 4.13
N GLU A 1139 -32.41 -11.48 3.24
CA GLU A 1139 -30.99 -11.74 3.52
C GLU A 1139 -30.15 -10.45 3.48
N TYR A 1140 -30.54 -9.47 2.65
CA TYR A 1140 -29.75 -8.28 2.34
C TYR A 1140 -30.60 -7.00 2.35
N ILE A 1141 -30.10 -5.97 3.05
CA ILE A 1141 -30.65 -4.61 3.05
C ILE A 1141 -29.55 -3.62 2.64
N GLY A 1142 -29.79 -2.92 1.54
CA GLY A 1142 -28.83 -2.01 0.93
C GLY A 1142 -28.63 -0.67 1.64
N THR A 1143 -27.63 0.09 1.17
CA THR A 1143 -27.31 1.43 1.71
C THR A 1143 -28.53 2.31 1.56
N SER A 1144 -28.94 2.98 2.64
CA SER A 1144 -30.11 3.88 2.63
C SER A 1144 -31.34 3.29 1.90
N ALA A 1145 -31.56 1.97 1.99
CA ALA A 1145 -32.65 1.27 1.30
C ALA A 1145 -34.04 1.84 1.63
N PHE A 1146 -34.22 2.39 2.84
CA PHE A 1146 -35.36 3.17 3.30
C PHE A 1146 -34.91 4.57 3.79
N GLY A 1147 -33.86 5.11 3.18
CA GLY A 1147 -33.18 6.34 3.60
C GLY A 1147 -33.86 7.61 3.10
N ALA A 1148 -33.37 8.75 3.60
CA ALA A 1148 -33.75 10.09 3.12
C ALA A 1148 -32.49 10.89 2.76
N GLY A 1149 -32.58 11.76 1.75
CA GLY A 1149 -31.47 12.60 1.31
C GLY A 1149 -30.95 13.53 2.40
N LEU A 1150 -29.64 13.85 2.34
CA LEU A 1150 -28.81 14.55 3.35
C LEU A 1150 -29.43 15.72 4.14
N LEU A 1151 -30.41 16.42 3.57
CA LEU A 1151 -31.02 17.63 4.15
C LEU A 1151 -32.33 17.34 4.93
N HIS A 1152 -32.87 16.13 4.86
CA HIS A 1152 -34.10 15.75 5.54
C HIS A 1152 -33.85 15.40 7.01
N LYS A 1153 -34.62 16.03 7.90
CA LYS A 1153 -34.72 15.59 9.31
C LYS A 1153 -35.66 14.40 9.40
N ALA A 1154 -35.33 13.45 10.28
CA ALA A 1154 -36.20 12.31 10.54
C ALA A 1154 -37.51 12.75 11.23
N THR A 1155 -38.60 12.80 10.45
CA THR A 1155 -39.93 13.25 10.89
C THR A 1155 -40.87 12.10 11.24
N VAL A 1156 -40.70 10.92 10.61
CA VAL A 1156 -41.58 9.76 10.78
C VAL A 1156 -40.99 8.77 11.77
N GLU A 1157 -41.83 8.28 12.67
CA GLU A 1157 -41.43 7.46 13.83
C GLU A 1157 -41.95 6.02 13.68
N LEU A 1158 -41.02 5.06 13.57
CA LEU A 1158 -41.33 3.63 13.52
C LEU A 1158 -41.40 3.06 14.96
N PRO A 1159 -42.54 2.50 15.41
CA PRO A 1159 -42.66 1.99 16.78
C PRO A 1159 -41.70 0.84 17.11
N GLU A 1160 -41.43 -0.03 16.14
CA GLU A 1160 -40.49 -1.14 16.21
C GLU A 1160 -39.93 -1.42 14.81
N LEU A 1161 -38.64 -1.78 14.72
CA LEU A 1161 -38.04 -2.35 13.51
C LEU A 1161 -37.44 -3.72 13.87
N LYS A 1162 -37.87 -4.77 13.18
CA LYS A 1162 -37.39 -6.14 13.39
C LYS A 1162 -36.49 -6.61 12.25
N ILE A 1163 -35.22 -6.88 12.55
CA ILE A 1163 -34.29 -7.57 11.68
C ILE A 1163 -34.59 -9.09 11.73
N GLY A 1164 -34.88 -9.69 10.57
CA GLY A 1164 -35.27 -11.09 10.43
C GLY A 1164 -34.13 -12.09 10.69
N ALA A 1165 -34.48 -13.35 10.91
CA ALA A 1165 -33.51 -14.43 11.19
C ALA A 1165 -32.51 -14.67 10.06
N ASN A 1166 -32.92 -14.44 8.80
CA ASN A 1166 -32.10 -14.69 7.62
C ASN A 1166 -31.23 -13.49 7.20
N VAL A 1167 -31.39 -12.31 7.82
CA VAL A 1167 -30.69 -11.08 7.40
C VAL A 1167 -29.19 -11.19 7.71
N LYS A 1168 -28.38 -11.34 6.66
CA LYS A 1168 -26.93 -11.53 6.69
C LYS A 1168 -26.18 -10.19 6.58
N ARG A 1169 -26.77 -9.21 5.88
CA ARG A 1169 -26.15 -7.91 5.62
C ARG A 1169 -27.16 -6.76 5.70
N VAL A 1170 -26.76 -5.69 6.37
CA VAL A 1170 -27.43 -4.38 6.41
C VAL A 1170 -26.32 -3.35 6.18
N ARG A 1171 -26.32 -2.65 5.03
CA ARG A 1171 -25.29 -1.61 4.75
C ARG A 1171 -25.52 -0.35 5.58
N GLY A 1172 -24.60 0.61 5.50
CA GLY A 1172 -24.71 1.90 6.20
C GLY A 1172 -26.02 2.64 5.92
N TYR A 1173 -26.54 3.35 6.92
CA TYR A 1173 -27.65 4.31 6.79
C TYR A 1173 -28.99 3.75 6.27
N ALA A 1174 -29.17 2.42 6.23
CA ALA A 1174 -30.29 1.71 5.61
C ALA A 1174 -31.71 2.21 5.96
N PHE A 1175 -31.89 2.91 7.10
CA PHE A 1175 -33.16 3.47 7.57
C PHE A 1175 -33.04 4.94 8.02
N THR A 1176 -32.17 5.73 7.38
CA THR A 1176 -32.10 7.19 7.59
C THR A 1176 -33.42 7.89 7.28
N GLY A 1177 -33.70 9.01 7.94
CA GLY A 1177 -35.03 9.66 7.86
C GLY A 1177 -36.11 9.00 8.74
N TYR A 1178 -35.92 7.77 9.20
CA TYR A 1178 -36.80 7.12 10.17
C TYR A 1178 -36.27 7.20 11.61
N LYS A 1179 -37.16 7.55 12.53
CA LYS A 1179 -36.92 7.50 13.98
C LYS A 1179 -37.46 6.20 14.55
N VAL A 1180 -36.64 5.15 14.60
CA VAL A 1180 -37.02 3.88 15.24
C VAL A 1180 -37.02 4.01 16.77
N LYS A 1181 -38.14 3.66 17.40
CA LYS A 1181 -38.30 3.64 18.86
C LYS A 1181 -37.69 2.41 19.54
N LYS A 1182 -37.60 1.29 18.83
CA LYS A 1182 -37.15 -0.01 19.34
C LYS A 1182 -36.57 -0.84 18.20
N LEU A 1183 -35.27 -1.13 18.23
CA LEU A 1183 -34.64 -2.08 17.33
C LEU A 1183 -34.71 -3.49 17.93
N VAL A 1184 -35.07 -4.47 17.13
CA VAL A 1184 -35.13 -5.90 17.50
C VAL A 1184 -34.41 -6.73 16.46
N VAL A 1185 -33.59 -7.69 16.91
CA VAL A 1185 -33.04 -8.74 16.06
C VAL A 1185 -33.71 -10.06 16.44
N ASP A 1186 -34.09 -10.88 15.46
CA ASP A 1186 -34.63 -12.22 15.72
C ASP A 1186 -33.59 -13.10 16.44
N SER A 1187 -34.02 -13.87 17.44
CA SER A 1187 -33.12 -14.70 18.26
C SER A 1187 -32.45 -15.84 17.50
N LYS A 1188 -32.82 -16.08 16.23
CA LYS A 1188 -32.16 -17.02 15.32
C LYS A 1188 -31.19 -16.38 14.34
N ASN A 1189 -31.06 -15.05 14.32
CA ASN A 1189 -30.10 -14.38 13.44
C ASN A 1189 -28.67 -14.72 13.87
N SER A 1190 -27.87 -15.25 12.95
CA SER A 1190 -26.48 -15.70 13.19
C SER A 1190 -25.41 -14.68 12.75
N TYR A 1191 -25.80 -13.45 12.45
CA TYR A 1191 -24.94 -12.40 11.90
C TYR A 1191 -24.90 -11.16 12.80
N PHE A 1192 -26.04 -10.79 13.41
CA PHE A 1192 -26.19 -9.57 14.19
C PHE A 1192 -26.73 -9.77 15.61
N LYS A 1193 -26.40 -8.81 16.48
CA LYS A 1193 -26.92 -8.59 17.83
C LYS A 1193 -27.32 -7.11 17.99
N THR A 1194 -28.10 -6.79 19.01
CA THR A 1194 -28.52 -5.41 19.31
C THR A 1194 -28.60 -5.14 20.81
N ASP A 1195 -28.34 -3.91 21.22
CA ASP A 1195 -28.62 -3.36 22.56
C ASP A 1195 -30.04 -2.74 22.67
N GLY A 1196 -30.83 -2.79 21.59
CA GLY A 1196 -32.13 -2.13 21.44
C GLY A 1196 -32.07 -0.77 20.72
N LYS A 1197 -30.88 -0.24 20.45
CA LYS A 1197 -30.64 1.01 19.71
C LYS A 1197 -29.77 0.82 18.46
N LYS A 1198 -28.67 0.07 18.59
CA LYS A 1198 -27.65 -0.16 17.56
C LYS A 1198 -27.71 -1.59 17.04
N LEU A 1199 -27.22 -1.80 15.83
CA LEU A 1199 -26.95 -3.13 15.28
C LEU A 1199 -25.44 -3.38 15.32
N THR A 1200 -25.02 -4.56 15.74
CA THR A 1200 -23.61 -4.95 15.81
C THR A 1200 -23.45 -6.36 15.25
N SER A 1201 -22.36 -6.67 14.56
CA SER A 1201 -22.05 -8.04 14.16
C SER A 1201 -21.85 -8.95 15.39
N ILE A 1202 -22.08 -10.26 15.26
CA ILE A 1202 -22.01 -11.20 16.41
C ILE A 1202 -20.61 -11.28 17.01
N ASP A 1203 -19.56 -11.26 16.20
CA ASP A 1203 -18.16 -11.15 16.63
C ASP A 1203 -17.84 -9.81 17.33
N GLY A 1204 -18.57 -8.74 17.01
CA GLY A 1204 -18.33 -7.38 17.50
C GLY A 1204 -17.35 -6.55 16.68
N SER A 1205 -16.91 -7.02 15.51
CA SER A 1205 -15.99 -6.28 14.62
C SER A 1205 -16.64 -5.04 14.01
N THR A 1206 -17.95 -5.08 13.75
CA THR A 1206 -18.68 -4.06 12.99
C THR A 1206 -19.86 -3.53 13.79
N GLU A 1207 -19.90 -2.21 14.01
CA GLU A 1207 -21.08 -1.50 14.48
C GLU A 1207 -21.78 -0.84 13.27
N ILE A 1208 -23.04 -1.17 13.03
CA ILE A 1208 -23.82 -0.62 11.92
C ILE A 1208 -24.70 0.51 12.44
N THR A 1209 -24.41 1.73 11.96
CA THR A 1209 -25.23 2.93 12.18
C THR A 1209 -26.54 2.81 11.40
N VAL A 1210 -27.54 2.16 12.00
CA VAL A 1210 -28.88 1.97 11.41
C VAL A 1210 -29.63 3.31 11.26
N PHE A 1211 -29.36 4.26 12.17
CA PHE A 1211 -29.98 5.58 12.24
C PHE A 1211 -28.94 6.64 12.60
N ALA A 1212 -29.05 7.86 12.05
CA ALA A 1212 -28.18 8.98 12.42
C ALA A 1212 -28.67 9.68 13.71
N GLU A 1213 -27.82 9.80 14.72
CA GLU A 1213 -28.08 10.66 15.89
C GLU A 1213 -27.50 12.08 15.66
N LYS A 1214 -28.37 12.97 15.14
CA LYS A 1214 -28.22 14.42 14.85
C LYS A 1214 -27.73 14.81 13.46
#